data_AF-A0A448YSA9-F1
#
_entry.id   AF-A0A448YSA9-F1
#
_cell.length_a   1.000
_cell.length_b   1.000
_cell.length_c   1.000
_cell.angle_alpha   90.00
_cell.angle_beta   90.00
_cell.angle_gamma   90.00
#
_symmetry.space_group_name_H-M   'P 1'
#
loop_
_entity.id
_entity.type
_entity.pdbx_description
1 polymer ?
#
loop_
_entity_poly.entity_id
_entity_poly.type
_entity_poly.pdbx_seq_one_letter_code
_entity_poly.pdbx_strand_id
1 'polypeptide(L)'
;MLKSTNSNGVSVYQVSGTNVARSLPDWIARKRKKALRYDVDYQNRVDLIQDFEFSEASNRIRVTRDGQYAMATGTYKPQIHVYEFSNLGIKFSRHTEAENVDFTILSEDWTKSIHLQNDRSLEFQVKGERYFKTRIPKFGRCLAYNDVSCDIYVGASGNEIYRLNLEQGRFMRPFELDSKRGVNSIDVNPIHGLISAGLEDGTVEFWDPRAKQRVIKVAINDGSGSQGEVSCVKFRNDGLNFACGTSNGLTMLYDLRTSLPMLTKDQGYGFDVKKIIWLDNAGAEDSNSLILTADRKIAKIWNRSSGKAFAAMEPSVNINDVEYIPKSGMFFMATESIPMHTYYIPALGPSPKWCSFLDNITEELEEKPSDTVYSNYRFVTKQDVKKLNIQHLVGTKVLKAYMHGYFINTELYDKVNLIANPTALEDERDREIKKRIEKERESRTRSTGAVTNTKVKINKDFVGHLEKKFGSGVAENIVNDDRFSEMFSDPAFQIDTTNFDYQQINASSSAGGMKPLTAAEESDEERLEEEKDGVSPSSSEEEEDEDAEKSEEEEQEDEEEKKRVAEERSEKIRHRLQKRKEQKKHDEERKRIYLSTLKAVDGKEGDALSGKDKNISFGAQVALQRKKNQMAKDHQSDVRIHKAPSGSAEITFIPKKNKKKGGENGDFGEQRGKKKQVYEGRRRASRNTFRGM
;
A
#
# COMPACT_ATOMS: atom_id res chain seq x y z
N MET A 1 -2.70 11.29 -1.86
CA MET A 1 -3.79 10.29 -1.90
C MET A 1 -4.23 10.12 -3.35
N LEU A 2 -4.37 8.87 -3.82
CA LEU A 2 -4.91 8.57 -5.15
C LEU A 2 -6.35 9.11 -5.23
N LYS A 3 -6.69 9.80 -6.32
CA LYS A 3 -8.07 10.25 -6.53
C LYS A 3 -8.82 9.17 -7.29
N SER A 4 -9.89 8.67 -6.69
CA SER A 4 -10.84 7.77 -7.34
C SER A 4 -11.99 8.58 -7.93
N THR A 5 -12.30 8.35 -9.19
CA THR A 5 -13.56 8.75 -9.82
C THR A 5 -14.42 7.50 -9.96
N ASN A 6 -15.60 7.49 -9.35
CA ASN A 6 -16.53 6.36 -9.51
C ASN A 6 -17.41 6.63 -10.73
N SER A 7 -17.33 5.75 -11.73
CA SER A 7 -18.17 5.78 -12.92
C SER A 7 -18.94 4.46 -13.02
N ASN A 8 -20.27 4.51 -13.07
CA ASN A 8 -21.14 3.34 -13.21
C ASN A 8 -20.93 2.22 -12.16
N GLY A 9 -20.52 2.57 -10.93
CA GLY A 9 -20.25 1.61 -9.86
C GLY A 9 -18.86 0.97 -9.94
N VAL A 10 -18.02 1.40 -10.89
CA VAL A 10 -16.62 1.00 -11.03
C VAL A 10 -15.72 2.17 -10.63
N SER A 11 -14.84 1.93 -9.66
CA SER A 11 -13.81 2.88 -9.24
C SER A 11 -12.67 2.95 -10.25
N VAL A 12 -12.43 4.14 -10.79
CA VAL A 12 -11.29 4.44 -11.66
C VAL A 12 -10.30 5.30 -10.86
N TYR A 13 -9.07 4.84 -10.72
CA TYR A 13 -8.03 5.52 -9.96
C TYR A 13 -7.08 6.26 -10.89
N GLN A 14 -6.88 7.55 -10.65
CA GLN A 14 -5.85 8.32 -11.32
C GLN A 14 -4.57 8.28 -10.47
N VAL A 15 -3.49 7.73 -11.02
CA VAL A 15 -2.22 7.51 -10.31
C VAL A 15 -1.27 8.67 -10.60
N SER A 16 -1.05 8.98 -11.87
CA SER A 16 -0.31 10.16 -12.32
C SER A 16 -1.21 11.08 -13.13
N GLY A 17 -0.98 12.38 -13.02
CA GLY A 17 -1.64 13.40 -13.83
C GLY A 17 -1.93 14.67 -13.06
N THR A 18 -2.61 15.60 -13.72
CA THR A 18 -2.81 16.99 -13.24
C THR A 18 -3.64 17.10 -11.96
N ASN A 19 -4.50 16.12 -11.70
CA ASN A 19 -5.34 16.11 -10.50
C ASN A 19 -4.59 15.62 -9.25
N VAL A 20 -3.54 14.81 -9.43
CA VAL A 20 -2.68 14.26 -8.36
C VAL A 20 -1.49 15.17 -8.12
N ALA A 21 -0.85 15.63 -9.19
CA ALA A 21 0.20 16.62 -9.14
C ALA A 21 -0.39 18.01 -9.42
N ARG A 22 -0.69 18.79 -8.38
CA ARG A 22 -0.69 20.26 -8.55
C ARG A 22 0.74 20.64 -8.93
N SER A 23 1.02 20.70 -10.23
CA SER A 23 2.36 20.95 -10.75
C SER A 23 2.72 22.41 -10.45
N LEU A 24 3.28 22.63 -9.25
CA LEU A 24 4.15 23.78 -9.05
C LEU A 24 5.25 23.67 -10.09
N PRO A 25 5.59 24.75 -10.82
CA PRO A 25 6.74 24.73 -11.72
C PRO A 25 7.97 24.17 -10.99
N ASP A 26 8.73 23.31 -11.66
CA ASP A 26 9.79 22.52 -11.02
C ASP A 26 10.82 23.40 -10.28
N TRP A 27 11.11 24.60 -10.79
CA TRP A 27 11.99 25.56 -10.10
C TRP A 27 11.41 26.09 -8.77
N ILE A 28 10.09 26.24 -8.64
CA ILE A 28 9.41 26.61 -7.39
C ILE A 28 9.40 25.44 -6.43
N ALA A 29 9.11 24.22 -6.92
CA ALA A 29 9.15 23.00 -6.12
C ALA A 29 10.55 22.80 -5.52
N ARG A 30 11.61 22.97 -6.32
CA ARG A 30 13.01 22.91 -5.85
C ARG A 30 13.31 23.97 -4.79
N LYS A 31 12.84 25.22 -4.98
CA LYS A 31 13.05 26.32 -4.02
C LYS A 31 12.30 26.10 -2.70
N ARG A 32 11.09 25.50 -2.75
CA ARG A 32 10.22 25.26 -1.59
C ARG A 32 10.28 23.84 -1.03
N LYS A 33 11.20 22.98 -1.50
CA LYS A 33 11.30 21.57 -1.10
C LYS A 33 11.32 21.36 0.41
N LYS A 34 11.98 22.24 1.17
CA LYS A 34 12.01 22.20 2.64
C LYS A 34 10.66 22.51 3.30
N ALA A 35 9.85 23.39 2.70
CA ALA A 35 8.52 23.73 3.19
C ALA A 35 7.49 22.66 2.79
N LEU A 36 7.59 22.15 1.55
CA LEU A 36 6.72 21.09 1.01
C LEU A 36 6.87 19.77 1.75
N ARG A 37 8.02 19.49 2.38
CA ARG A 37 8.19 18.30 3.22
C ARG A 37 7.16 18.20 4.35
N TYR A 38 6.61 19.31 4.84
CA TYR A 38 5.61 19.31 5.90
C TYR A 38 4.17 19.24 5.38
N ASP A 39 3.99 19.32 4.06
CA ASP A 39 2.68 19.23 3.43
C ASP A 39 2.25 17.76 3.35
N VAL A 40 1.06 17.46 3.87
CA VAL A 40 0.50 16.10 3.92
C VAL A 40 0.24 15.56 2.52
N ASP A 41 -0.19 16.42 1.60
CA ASP A 41 -0.44 16.04 0.20
C ASP A 41 0.85 15.65 -0.53
N TYR A 42 1.96 16.33 -0.20
CA TYR A 42 3.27 16.04 -0.77
C TYR A 42 3.89 14.76 -0.16
N GLN A 43 3.69 14.51 1.13
CA GLN A 43 4.13 13.28 1.78
C GLN A 43 3.35 12.05 1.27
N ASN A 44 2.05 12.22 1.01
CA ASN A 44 1.16 11.15 0.56
C ASN A 44 1.04 11.08 -0.98
N ARG A 45 1.97 11.71 -1.71
CA ARG A 45 2.02 11.64 -3.17
C ARG A 45 2.64 10.30 -3.58
N VAL A 46 1.94 9.59 -4.44
CA VAL A 46 2.42 8.36 -5.07
C VAL A 46 2.82 8.71 -6.49
N ASP A 47 4.12 8.63 -6.79
CA ASP A 47 4.62 8.67 -8.17
C ASP A 47 5.04 7.25 -8.55
N LEU A 48 4.36 6.68 -9.54
CA LEU A 48 4.58 5.30 -9.96
C LEU A 48 5.86 5.15 -10.76
N ILE A 49 6.04 6.02 -11.75
CA ILE A 49 7.21 6.08 -12.62
C ILE A 49 7.84 7.45 -12.40
N GLN A 50 9.11 7.46 -12.04
CA GLN A 50 9.87 8.69 -11.86
C GLN A 50 10.04 9.40 -13.21
N ASP A 51 9.88 10.72 -13.19
CA ASP A 51 10.04 11.62 -14.34
C ASP A 51 9.14 11.23 -15.53
N PHE A 52 7.92 10.75 -15.25
CA PHE A 52 6.89 10.42 -16.23
C PHE A 52 6.18 11.68 -16.77
N GLU A 53 6.96 12.62 -17.29
CA GLU A 53 6.51 13.91 -17.75
C GLU A 53 7.33 14.42 -18.95
N PHE A 54 6.73 15.32 -19.72
CA PHE A 54 7.41 16.10 -20.76
C PHE A 54 7.27 17.58 -20.43
N SER A 55 8.18 18.42 -20.93
CA SER A 55 8.18 19.85 -20.58
C SER A 55 6.96 20.64 -21.06
N GLU A 56 6.30 20.19 -22.13
CA GLU A 56 5.08 20.84 -22.66
C GLU A 56 3.95 19.82 -22.82
N ALA A 57 4.07 18.93 -23.81
CA ALA A 57 3.04 17.95 -24.13
C ALA A 57 3.65 16.63 -24.62
N SER A 58 2.81 15.60 -24.61
CA SER A 58 3.11 14.26 -25.13
C SER A 58 2.23 13.92 -26.33
N ASN A 59 2.81 13.24 -27.33
CA ASN A 59 2.14 12.91 -28.58
C ASN A 59 1.58 11.49 -28.59
N ARG A 60 2.47 10.50 -28.43
CA ARG A 60 2.17 9.07 -28.54
C ARG A 60 2.86 8.30 -27.43
N ILE A 61 2.22 7.22 -26.98
CA ILE A 61 2.78 6.26 -26.03
C ILE A 61 2.52 4.86 -26.58
N ARG A 62 3.51 3.98 -26.48
CA ARG A 62 3.37 2.55 -26.78
C ARG A 62 4.06 1.75 -25.70
N VAL A 63 3.41 0.66 -25.31
CA VAL A 63 3.99 -0.33 -24.40
C VAL A 63 4.59 -1.44 -25.25
N THR A 64 5.73 -1.95 -24.81
CA THR A 64 6.40 -3.10 -25.41
C THR A 64 5.58 -4.37 -25.25
N ARG A 65 5.76 -5.35 -26.14
CA ARG A 65 4.96 -6.60 -26.10
C ARG A 65 5.24 -7.40 -24.82
N ASP A 66 6.46 -7.28 -24.30
CA ASP A 66 6.86 -7.88 -23.02
C ASP A 66 6.24 -7.19 -21.80
N GLY A 67 5.70 -5.98 -21.99
CA GLY A 67 5.10 -5.20 -20.91
C GLY A 67 6.09 -4.72 -19.85
N GLN A 68 7.40 -4.69 -20.15
CA GLN A 68 8.47 -4.21 -19.25
C GLN A 68 8.94 -2.78 -19.56
N TYR A 69 8.70 -2.31 -20.78
CA TYR A 69 9.09 -0.98 -21.21
C TYR A 69 7.91 -0.22 -21.80
N ALA A 70 7.93 1.10 -21.62
CA ALA A 70 7.08 2.03 -22.38
C ALA A 70 7.96 3.04 -23.11
N MET A 71 7.57 3.37 -24.34
CA MET A 71 8.15 4.45 -25.10
C MET A 71 7.11 5.56 -25.25
N ALA A 72 7.53 6.80 -25.02
CA ALA A 72 6.69 7.97 -25.19
C ALA A 72 7.44 9.05 -26.00
N THR A 73 6.69 9.87 -26.74
CA THR A 73 7.25 10.95 -27.56
C THR A 73 6.71 12.30 -27.09
N GLY A 74 7.59 13.30 -26.96
CA GLY A 74 7.25 14.66 -26.54
C GLY A 74 7.42 15.71 -27.64
N THR A 75 6.80 16.89 -27.44
CA THR A 75 6.75 18.00 -28.40
C THR A 75 7.98 18.93 -28.33
N TYR A 76 8.27 19.48 -27.14
CA TYR A 76 9.31 20.50 -26.96
C TYR A 76 10.70 19.87 -26.92
N LYS A 77 11.58 20.39 -27.79
CA LYS A 77 12.80 19.71 -28.23
C LYS A 77 12.45 18.25 -28.51
N PRO A 78 11.89 17.95 -29.70
CA PRO A 78 11.32 16.65 -30.01
C PRO A 78 12.18 15.53 -29.43
N GLN A 79 11.58 14.73 -28.56
CA GLN A 79 12.32 13.75 -27.78
C GLN A 79 11.49 12.50 -27.53
N ILE A 80 12.21 11.41 -27.33
CA ILE A 80 11.70 10.09 -27.02
C ILE A 80 12.16 9.77 -25.60
N HIS A 81 11.24 9.32 -24.77
CA HIS A 81 11.51 8.78 -23.44
C HIS A 81 11.21 7.29 -23.46
N VAL A 82 12.18 6.48 -23.07
CA VAL A 82 11.97 5.06 -22.81
C VAL A 82 11.99 4.86 -21.32
N TYR A 83 10.90 4.32 -20.79
CA TYR A 83 10.73 3.99 -19.39
C TYR A 83 10.94 2.49 -19.19
N GLU A 84 11.65 2.14 -18.13
CA GLU A 84 11.84 0.76 -17.68
C GLU A 84 11.03 0.55 -16.42
N PHE A 85 10.04 -0.34 -16.51
CA PHE A 85 9.09 -0.55 -15.43
C PHE A 85 9.70 -1.26 -14.22
N SER A 86 10.66 -2.16 -14.43
CA SER A 86 11.38 -2.83 -13.32
C SER A 86 12.14 -1.84 -12.44
N ASN A 87 12.63 -0.74 -13.02
CA ASN A 87 13.38 0.30 -12.33
C ASN A 87 12.52 1.54 -11.99
N LEU A 88 11.24 1.55 -12.38
CA LEU A 88 10.29 2.64 -12.14
C LEU A 88 10.80 4.01 -12.59
N GLY A 89 11.51 4.09 -13.70
CA GLY A 89 12.13 5.34 -14.14
C GLY A 89 12.50 5.37 -15.61
N ILE A 90 13.02 6.52 -16.04
CA ILE A 90 13.52 6.70 -17.39
C ILE A 90 14.83 5.93 -17.60
N LYS A 91 14.88 5.13 -18.66
CA LYS A 91 16.09 4.42 -19.10
C LYS A 91 17.01 5.35 -19.88
N PHE A 92 16.44 6.09 -20.83
CA PHE A 92 17.13 7.17 -21.53
C PHE A 92 16.12 8.14 -22.16
N SER A 93 16.58 9.36 -22.40
CA SER A 93 15.93 10.35 -23.24
C SER A 93 16.78 10.62 -24.48
N ARG A 94 16.17 10.58 -25.66
CA ARG A 94 16.83 10.85 -26.94
C ARG A 94 16.09 11.95 -27.67
N HIS A 95 16.81 12.92 -28.21
CA HIS A 95 16.21 13.98 -29.02
C HIS A 95 16.13 13.53 -30.49
N THR A 96 15.04 13.87 -31.16
CA THR A 96 14.80 13.71 -32.60
C THR A 96 14.92 15.06 -33.30
N GLU A 97 15.20 15.03 -34.60
CA GLU A 97 15.32 16.26 -35.40
C GLU A 97 13.97 16.97 -35.58
N ALA A 98 12.91 16.19 -35.76
CA ALA A 98 11.56 16.66 -35.96
C ALA A 98 10.59 15.97 -34.99
N GLU A 99 9.40 16.56 -34.87
CA GLU A 99 8.32 16.03 -34.06
C GLU A 99 7.78 14.72 -34.64
N ASN A 100 7.57 13.74 -33.76
CA ASN A 100 7.02 12.44 -34.12
C ASN A 100 5.48 12.50 -34.17
N VAL A 101 4.90 11.99 -35.26
CA VAL A 101 3.45 11.87 -35.48
C VAL A 101 2.93 10.52 -34.99
N ASP A 102 3.60 9.45 -35.40
CA ASP A 102 3.30 8.08 -35.00
C ASP A 102 4.59 7.27 -34.90
N PHE A 103 4.58 6.18 -34.14
CA PHE A 103 5.72 5.28 -34.06
C PHE A 103 5.26 3.86 -33.72
N THR A 104 6.07 2.88 -34.10
CA THR A 104 5.82 1.47 -33.79
C THR A 104 7.10 0.82 -33.32
N ILE A 105 6.96 -0.06 -32.33
CA ILE A 105 8.04 -0.87 -31.79
C ILE A 105 8.05 -2.19 -32.57
N LEU A 106 9.21 -2.58 -33.11
CA LEU A 106 9.35 -3.78 -33.95
C LEU A 106 9.73 -5.02 -33.14
N SER A 107 10.55 -4.81 -32.11
CA SER A 107 11.01 -5.89 -31.23
C SER A 107 10.01 -6.11 -30.09
N GLU A 108 10.14 -7.21 -29.38
CA GLU A 108 9.38 -7.46 -28.14
C GLU A 108 9.72 -6.45 -27.05
N ASP A 109 11.02 -6.15 -26.88
CA ASP A 109 11.58 -5.04 -26.10
C ASP A 109 11.38 -3.67 -26.79
N TRP A 110 12.29 -2.72 -26.61
CA TRP A 110 12.31 -1.41 -27.28
C TRP A 110 13.49 -1.26 -28.25
N THR A 111 14.30 -2.31 -28.43
CA THR A 111 15.62 -2.26 -29.07
C THR A 111 15.59 -1.76 -30.51
N LYS A 112 14.47 -1.98 -31.22
CA LYS A 112 14.21 -1.51 -32.58
C LYS A 112 12.87 -0.80 -32.60
N SER A 113 12.87 0.46 -33.01
CA SER A 113 11.66 1.27 -33.18
C SER A 113 11.73 2.09 -34.45
N ILE A 114 10.55 2.44 -34.96
CA ILE A 114 10.40 3.25 -36.17
C ILE A 114 9.51 4.43 -35.85
N HIS A 115 9.98 5.60 -36.21
CA HIS A 115 9.31 6.86 -35.95
C HIS A 115 8.96 7.53 -37.27
N LEU A 116 7.68 7.87 -37.42
CA LEU A 116 7.19 8.72 -38.50
C LEU A 116 7.21 10.16 -38.03
N GLN A 117 8.04 10.98 -38.68
CA GLN A 117 8.23 12.39 -38.38
C GLN A 117 7.36 13.28 -39.26
N ASN A 118 7.07 14.49 -38.75
CA ASN A 118 6.29 15.49 -39.45
C ASN A 118 6.98 16.02 -40.74
N ASP A 119 8.31 15.91 -40.86
CA ASP A 119 9.10 16.34 -42.03
C ASP A 119 9.05 15.35 -43.22
N ARG A 120 8.14 14.36 -43.17
CA ARG A 120 7.97 13.25 -44.12
C ARG A 120 9.11 12.23 -44.08
N SER A 121 9.80 12.12 -42.94
CA SER A 121 10.84 11.12 -42.79
C SER A 121 10.42 10.00 -41.85
N LEU A 122 10.95 8.82 -42.13
CA LEU A 122 10.93 7.67 -41.26
C LEU A 122 12.31 7.52 -40.66
N GLU A 123 12.39 7.58 -39.35
CA GLU A 123 13.62 7.32 -38.60
C GLU A 123 13.57 5.91 -38.01
N PHE A 124 14.58 5.12 -38.36
CA PHE A 124 14.85 3.82 -37.77
C PHE A 124 15.81 4.01 -36.60
N GLN A 125 15.36 3.61 -35.41
CA GLN A 125 16.14 3.71 -34.20
C GLN A 125 16.50 2.32 -33.68
N VAL A 126 17.75 2.20 -33.26
CA VAL A 126 18.26 1.03 -32.57
C VAL A 126 18.68 1.46 -31.16
N LYS A 127 18.97 0.49 -30.29
CA LYS A 127 19.46 0.68 -28.91
C LYS A 127 20.47 1.84 -28.77
N GLY A 128 21.50 1.87 -29.62
CA GLY A 128 22.60 2.85 -29.50
C GLY A 128 22.37 4.15 -30.25
N GLU A 129 21.98 4.07 -31.52
CA GLU A 129 22.02 5.20 -32.45
C GLU A 129 20.76 5.30 -33.32
N ARG A 130 20.65 6.42 -34.02
CA ARG A 130 19.75 6.54 -35.17
C ARG A 130 20.39 5.78 -36.34
N TYR A 131 19.84 4.61 -36.64
CA TYR A 131 20.40 3.72 -37.65
C TYR A 131 20.28 4.29 -39.05
N PHE A 132 19.06 4.73 -39.42
CA PHE A 132 18.81 5.21 -40.78
C PHE A 132 17.62 6.17 -40.81
N LYS A 133 17.64 7.11 -41.75
CA LYS A 133 16.54 8.04 -42.02
C LYS A 133 16.17 7.94 -43.49
N THR A 134 14.93 7.58 -43.77
CA THR A 134 14.37 7.54 -45.14
C THR A 134 13.30 8.60 -45.29
N ARG A 135 13.06 9.06 -46.52
CA ARG A 135 12.01 10.02 -46.81
C ARG A 135 10.88 9.37 -47.60
N ILE A 136 9.65 9.67 -47.22
CA ILE A 136 8.45 9.32 -48.00
C ILE A 136 8.00 10.53 -48.85
N PRO A 137 7.36 10.32 -50.01
CA PRO A 137 6.99 11.41 -50.91
C PRO A 137 5.99 12.41 -50.31
N LYS A 138 4.99 11.91 -49.57
CA LYS A 138 3.87 12.67 -48.99
C LYS A 138 3.94 12.69 -47.46
N PHE A 139 3.15 13.55 -46.83
CA PHE A 139 3.02 13.60 -45.37
C PHE A 139 2.33 12.34 -44.85
N GLY A 140 3.02 11.62 -43.97
CA GLY A 140 2.48 10.45 -43.29
C GLY A 140 1.61 10.85 -42.10
N ARG A 141 0.54 10.11 -41.86
CA ARG A 141 -0.37 10.27 -40.71
C ARG A 141 -0.28 9.11 -39.72
N CYS A 142 -0.12 7.89 -40.22
CA CYS A 142 -0.08 6.68 -39.42
C CYS A 142 0.93 5.66 -39.95
N LEU A 143 1.36 4.75 -39.08
CA LEU A 143 2.31 3.70 -39.39
C LEU A 143 1.83 2.36 -38.81
N ALA A 144 1.97 1.28 -39.59
CA ALA A 144 1.72 -0.08 -39.13
C ALA A 144 2.81 -1.03 -39.63
N TYR A 145 3.19 -1.99 -38.79
CA TYR A 145 4.18 -3.01 -39.12
C TYR A 145 3.50 -4.37 -39.22
N ASN A 146 3.88 -5.15 -40.23
CA ASN A 146 3.47 -6.54 -40.38
C ASN A 146 4.62 -7.48 -40.02
N ASP A 147 4.41 -8.27 -38.95
CA ASP A 147 5.40 -9.23 -38.47
C ASP A 147 5.69 -10.36 -39.47
N VAL A 148 4.70 -10.75 -40.28
CA VAL A 148 4.79 -11.92 -41.17
C VAL A 148 5.62 -11.62 -42.42
N SER A 149 5.42 -10.45 -43.03
CA SER A 149 6.10 -10.07 -44.27
C SER A 149 7.25 -9.09 -44.08
N CYS A 150 7.50 -8.68 -42.84
CA CYS A 150 8.46 -7.63 -42.46
C CYS A 150 8.27 -6.33 -43.26
N ASP A 151 7.03 -6.02 -43.64
CA ASP A 151 6.69 -4.78 -44.33
C ASP A 151 6.14 -3.75 -43.36
N ILE A 152 6.49 -2.50 -43.59
CA ILE A 152 5.86 -1.34 -42.97
C ILE A 152 4.90 -0.72 -43.97
N TYR A 153 3.71 -0.42 -43.50
CA TYR A 153 2.72 0.37 -44.21
C TYR A 153 2.66 1.76 -43.60
N VAL A 154 2.83 2.77 -44.44
CA VAL A 154 2.72 4.16 -44.04
C VAL A 154 1.53 4.77 -44.74
N GLY A 155 0.55 5.17 -43.94
CA GLY A 155 -0.62 5.90 -44.42
C GLY A 155 -0.24 7.35 -44.59
N ALA A 156 -0.42 7.87 -45.80
CA ALA A 156 -0.08 9.23 -46.14
C ALA A 156 -1.31 10.01 -46.63
N SER A 157 -1.14 11.33 -46.71
CA SER A 157 -2.05 12.17 -47.48
C SER A 157 -1.87 11.89 -48.97
N GLY A 158 -2.99 11.65 -49.65
CA GLY A 158 -3.02 11.26 -51.06
C GLY A 158 -3.61 9.87 -51.31
N ASN A 159 -3.38 9.34 -52.51
CA ASN A 159 -4.01 8.12 -52.98
C ASN A 159 -3.21 6.84 -52.68
N GLU A 160 -2.11 6.92 -51.94
CA GLU A 160 -1.12 5.86 -51.87
C GLU A 160 -0.83 5.45 -50.43
N ILE A 161 -0.77 4.14 -50.18
CA ILE A 161 -0.13 3.58 -48.97
C ILE A 161 1.28 3.15 -49.34
N TYR A 162 2.27 3.76 -48.71
CA TYR A 162 3.67 3.42 -48.96
C TYR A 162 4.04 2.14 -48.22
N ARG A 163 4.60 1.19 -48.97
CA ARG A 163 5.09 -0.09 -48.44
C ARG A 163 6.63 -0.10 -48.45
N LEU A 164 7.23 -0.28 -47.28
CA LEU A 164 8.67 -0.44 -47.13
C LEU A 164 8.95 -1.83 -46.58
N ASN A 165 9.69 -2.65 -47.33
CA ASN A 165 10.10 -3.96 -46.84
C ASN A 165 11.42 -3.83 -46.07
N LEU A 166 11.44 -4.28 -44.82
CA LEU A 166 12.61 -4.17 -43.94
C LEU A 166 13.65 -5.26 -44.16
N GLU A 167 13.24 -6.43 -44.65
CA GLU A 167 14.15 -7.51 -44.97
C GLU A 167 15.00 -7.15 -46.21
N GLN A 168 14.34 -6.59 -47.23
CA GLN A 168 14.98 -6.19 -48.49
C GLN A 168 15.53 -4.75 -48.46
N GLY A 169 15.09 -3.93 -47.51
CA GLY A 169 15.51 -2.53 -47.39
C GLY A 169 15.08 -1.62 -48.55
N ARG A 170 13.96 -1.94 -49.23
CA ARG A 170 13.49 -1.19 -50.41
C ARG A 170 12.03 -0.78 -50.30
N PHE A 171 11.69 0.28 -51.02
CA PHE A 171 10.29 0.61 -51.30
C PHE A 171 9.70 -0.44 -52.24
N MET A 172 8.58 -1.02 -51.82
CA MET A 172 7.76 -1.87 -52.65
C MET A 172 6.73 -0.99 -53.38
N ARG A 173 6.05 -1.57 -54.37
CA ARG A 173 4.95 -0.88 -55.04
C ARG A 173 3.91 -0.45 -53.99
N PRO A 174 3.52 0.84 -53.95
CA PRO A 174 2.49 1.31 -53.02
C PRO A 174 1.12 0.74 -53.38
N PHE A 175 0.20 0.70 -52.41
CA PHE A 175 -1.20 0.41 -52.70
C PHE A 175 -1.90 1.67 -53.17
N GLU A 176 -2.52 1.59 -54.35
CA GLU A 176 -3.29 2.66 -54.95
C GLU A 176 -4.73 2.56 -54.45
N LEU A 177 -5.15 3.56 -53.68
CA LEU A 177 -6.50 3.67 -53.13
C LEU A 177 -7.46 4.21 -54.19
N ASP A 178 -8.76 4.18 -53.89
CA ASP A 178 -9.73 4.91 -54.73
C ASP A 178 -9.81 6.40 -54.37
N SER A 179 -9.56 6.74 -53.10
CA SER A 179 -9.73 8.09 -52.57
C SER A 179 -8.46 8.91 -52.63
N LYS A 180 -8.57 10.13 -53.17
CA LYS A 180 -7.45 11.06 -53.31
C LYS A 180 -7.13 11.88 -52.05
N ARG A 181 -7.98 11.86 -51.01
CA ARG A 181 -7.83 12.75 -49.84
C ARG A 181 -6.74 12.28 -48.87
N GLY A 182 -6.75 10.99 -48.54
CA GLY A 182 -5.70 10.38 -47.71
C GLY A 182 -6.19 9.29 -46.77
N VAL A 183 -5.23 8.68 -46.10
CA VAL A 183 -5.43 7.65 -45.08
C VAL A 183 -5.11 8.22 -43.70
N ASN A 184 -6.07 8.14 -42.78
CA ASN A 184 -5.90 8.62 -41.41
C ASN A 184 -5.32 7.54 -40.49
N SER A 185 -5.77 6.29 -40.67
CA SER A 185 -5.32 5.16 -39.85
C SER A 185 -5.08 3.91 -40.69
N ILE A 186 -4.07 3.15 -40.28
CA ILE A 186 -3.77 1.82 -40.81
C ILE A 186 -3.64 0.87 -39.64
N ASP A 187 -4.13 -0.34 -39.83
CA ASP A 187 -3.90 -1.45 -38.93
C ASP A 187 -3.71 -2.74 -39.72
N VAL A 188 -2.96 -3.66 -39.13
CA VAL A 188 -2.73 -5.00 -39.71
C VAL A 188 -3.28 -6.01 -38.73
N ASN A 189 -4.13 -6.91 -39.18
CA ASN A 189 -4.56 -7.99 -38.30
C ASN A 189 -3.39 -8.97 -38.07
N PRO A 190 -3.03 -9.28 -36.81
CA PRO A 190 -2.00 -10.25 -36.49
C PRO A 190 -2.27 -11.68 -37.00
N ILE A 191 -3.53 -12.12 -37.15
CA ILE A 191 -3.84 -13.51 -37.55
C ILE A 191 -3.75 -13.70 -39.06
N HIS A 192 -4.62 -13.05 -39.82
CA HIS A 192 -4.73 -13.27 -41.27
C HIS A 192 -3.81 -12.35 -42.09
N GLY A 193 -3.32 -11.25 -41.48
CA GLY A 193 -2.46 -10.28 -42.16
C GLY A 193 -3.15 -9.36 -43.16
N LEU A 194 -4.48 -9.15 -43.09
CA LEU A 194 -5.14 -8.14 -43.94
C LEU A 194 -4.85 -6.79 -43.31
N ILE A 195 -4.73 -5.81 -44.19
CA ILE A 195 -4.45 -4.44 -43.86
C ILE A 195 -5.77 -3.68 -43.98
N SER A 196 -6.12 -2.91 -42.97
CA SER A 196 -7.24 -1.97 -43.02
C SER A 196 -6.71 -0.57 -43.20
N ALA A 197 -7.31 0.19 -44.11
CA ALA A 197 -7.04 1.60 -44.34
C ALA A 197 -8.31 2.42 -44.10
N GLY A 198 -8.29 3.29 -43.09
CA GLY A 198 -9.37 4.24 -42.82
C GLY A 198 -9.18 5.51 -43.65
N LEU A 199 -10.09 5.74 -44.61
CA LEU A 199 -10.04 6.86 -45.53
C LEU A 199 -10.79 8.08 -44.99
N GLU A 200 -10.34 9.25 -45.42
CA GLU A 200 -10.99 10.54 -45.16
C GLU A 200 -12.39 10.61 -45.81
N ASP A 201 -12.64 9.85 -46.88
CA ASP A 201 -13.94 9.82 -47.57
C ASP A 201 -15.04 9.01 -46.83
N GLY A 202 -14.80 8.57 -45.60
CA GLY A 202 -15.78 7.77 -44.85
C GLY A 202 -15.86 6.31 -45.30
N THR A 203 -14.80 5.81 -45.96
CA THR A 203 -14.72 4.42 -46.41
C THR A 203 -13.53 3.72 -45.74
N VAL A 204 -13.68 2.42 -45.50
CA VAL A 204 -12.60 1.55 -45.04
C VAL A 204 -12.27 0.58 -46.16
N GLU A 205 -11.00 0.58 -46.58
CA GLU A 205 -10.50 -0.37 -47.58
C GLU A 205 -9.65 -1.45 -46.92
N PHE A 206 -9.87 -2.69 -47.34
CA PHE A 206 -9.11 -3.84 -46.89
C PHE A 206 -8.23 -4.38 -48.01
N TRP A 207 -6.96 -4.57 -47.70
CA TRP A 207 -5.93 -5.01 -48.63
C TRP A 207 -5.29 -6.30 -48.14
N ASP A 208 -5.14 -7.27 -49.05
CA ASP A 208 -4.37 -8.49 -48.77
C ASP A 208 -2.92 -8.29 -49.25
N PRO A 209 -1.91 -8.35 -48.36
CA PRO A 209 -0.51 -8.18 -48.74
C PRO A 209 0.03 -9.26 -49.67
N ARG A 210 -0.57 -10.46 -49.65
CA ARG A 210 -0.16 -11.61 -50.48
C ARG A 210 -0.64 -11.42 -51.91
N ALA A 211 -1.93 -11.12 -52.07
CA ALA A 211 -2.53 -10.86 -53.38
C ALA A 211 -2.21 -9.47 -53.93
N LYS A 212 -1.75 -8.53 -53.08
CA LYS A 212 -1.41 -7.13 -53.43
C LYS A 212 -2.56 -6.37 -54.09
N GLN A 213 -3.78 -6.78 -53.78
CA GLN A 213 -5.01 -6.21 -54.31
C GLN A 213 -5.97 -5.89 -53.18
N ARG A 214 -6.87 -4.95 -53.44
CA ARG A 214 -7.98 -4.66 -52.54
C ARG A 214 -8.96 -5.83 -52.55
N VAL A 215 -9.40 -6.23 -51.36
CA VAL A 215 -10.39 -7.30 -51.17
C VAL A 215 -11.77 -6.71 -50.92
N ILE A 216 -11.89 -5.79 -49.97
CA ILE A 216 -13.18 -5.26 -49.50
C ILE A 216 -13.12 -3.74 -49.41
N LYS A 217 -14.22 -3.08 -49.75
CA LYS A 217 -14.47 -1.67 -49.48
C LYS A 217 -15.79 -1.54 -48.72
N VAL A 218 -15.73 -0.99 -47.51
CA VAL A 218 -16.90 -0.76 -46.66
C VAL A 218 -17.14 0.74 -46.59
N ALA A 219 -18.34 1.19 -46.97
CA ALA A 219 -18.76 2.58 -46.79
C ALA A 219 -19.42 2.73 -45.43
N ILE A 220 -18.96 3.70 -44.65
CA ILE A 220 -19.43 3.93 -43.29
C ILE A 220 -20.43 5.07 -43.32
N ASN A 221 -21.68 4.72 -43.01
CA ASN A 221 -22.77 5.69 -42.95
C ASN A 221 -23.03 6.05 -41.49
N ASP A 222 -22.63 7.27 -41.11
CA ASP A 222 -22.83 7.83 -39.76
C ASP A 222 -24.29 8.20 -39.45
N GLY A 223 -25.22 7.98 -40.38
CA GLY A 223 -26.63 8.35 -40.24
C GLY A 223 -26.90 9.87 -40.23
N SER A 224 -25.86 10.70 -40.16
CA SER A 224 -25.92 12.16 -40.11
C SER A 224 -26.04 12.85 -41.48
N GLY A 225 -26.11 12.07 -42.58
CA GLY A 225 -26.19 12.58 -43.95
C GLY A 225 -24.90 13.21 -44.49
N SER A 226 -23.95 13.53 -43.61
CA SER A 226 -22.57 13.89 -43.97
C SER A 226 -21.68 12.65 -44.00
N GLN A 227 -20.76 12.58 -44.96
CA GLN A 227 -19.73 11.54 -44.99
C GLN A 227 -18.73 11.84 -43.87
N GLY A 228 -18.88 11.15 -42.73
CA GLY A 228 -17.95 11.25 -41.60
C GLY A 228 -16.61 10.63 -41.96
N GLU A 229 -15.51 11.33 -41.68
CA GLU A 229 -14.17 10.83 -41.97
C GLU A 229 -13.84 9.68 -41.02
N VAL A 230 -13.20 8.62 -41.51
CA VAL A 230 -12.71 7.55 -40.63
C VAL A 230 -11.42 8.03 -39.98
N SER A 231 -11.43 8.22 -38.66
CA SER A 231 -10.27 8.68 -37.90
C SER A 231 -9.38 7.51 -37.46
N CYS A 232 -9.99 6.40 -37.02
CA CYS A 232 -9.26 5.23 -36.54
C CYS A 232 -9.92 3.91 -36.96
N VAL A 233 -9.11 2.91 -37.29
CA VAL A 233 -9.53 1.53 -37.54
C VAL A 233 -8.63 0.61 -36.74
N LYS A 234 -9.22 -0.41 -36.09
CA LYS A 234 -8.48 -1.43 -35.35
C LYS A 234 -9.10 -2.82 -35.47
N PHE A 235 -8.26 -3.81 -35.75
CA PHE A 235 -8.64 -5.21 -35.71
C PHE A 235 -8.61 -5.76 -34.28
N ARG A 236 -9.49 -6.73 -34.05
CA ARG A 236 -9.43 -7.60 -32.89
C ARG A 236 -8.47 -8.76 -33.14
N ASN A 237 -7.90 -9.32 -32.08
CA ASN A 237 -7.08 -10.54 -32.14
C ASN A 237 -7.88 -11.82 -32.46
N ASP A 238 -9.18 -11.75 -32.74
CA ASP A 238 -10.00 -12.86 -33.25
C ASP A 238 -9.94 -12.95 -34.80
N GLY A 239 -9.57 -11.84 -35.44
CA GLY A 239 -9.41 -11.73 -36.88
C GLY A 239 -10.70 -11.70 -37.71
N LEU A 240 -11.86 -11.61 -37.06
CA LEU A 240 -13.16 -11.40 -37.71
C LEU A 240 -13.71 -10.00 -37.46
N ASN A 241 -13.60 -9.54 -36.21
CA ASN A 241 -14.14 -8.26 -35.79
C ASN A 241 -13.14 -7.13 -36.04
N PHE A 242 -13.65 -6.00 -36.54
CA PHE A 242 -12.91 -4.75 -36.58
C PHE A 242 -13.77 -3.62 -36.04
N ALA A 243 -13.12 -2.61 -35.47
CA ALA A 243 -13.75 -1.40 -35.00
C ALA A 243 -13.33 -0.22 -35.85
N CYS A 244 -14.27 0.67 -36.10
CA CYS A 244 -14.06 1.91 -36.81
C CYS A 244 -14.53 3.09 -35.96
N GLY A 245 -13.71 4.13 -35.85
CA GLY A 245 -14.07 5.40 -35.24
C GLY A 245 -14.17 6.47 -36.31
N THR A 246 -15.19 7.31 -36.22
CA THR A 246 -15.38 8.44 -37.11
C THR A 246 -15.00 9.75 -36.44
N SER A 247 -14.79 10.79 -37.25
CA SER A 247 -14.50 12.14 -36.79
C SER A 247 -15.65 12.77 -35.97
N ASN A 248 -16.86 12.22 -36.09
CA ASN A 248 -18.04 12.68 -35.38
C ASN A 248 -18.20 12.07 -33.97
N GLY A 249 -17.25 11.26 -33.50
CA GLY A 249 -17.33 10.62 -32.18
C GLY A 249 -18.18 9.34 -32.15
N LEU A 250 -18.54 8.81 -33.33
CA LEU A 250 -19.21 7.53 -33.44
C LEU A 250 -18.17 6.42 -33.53
N THR A 251 -18.35 5.39 -32.71
CA THR A 251 -17.62 4.12 -32.84
C THR A 251 -18.55 3.06 -33.39
N MET A 252 -18.18 2.43 -34.48
CA MET A 252 -18.91 1.34 -35.11
C MET A 252 -18.10 0.05 -35.02
N LEU A 253 -18.75 -1.03 -34.61
CA LEU A 253 -18.20 -2.38 -34.64
C LEU A 253 -18.73 -3.11 -35.87
N TYR A 254 -17.84 -3.77 -36.58
CA TYR A 254 -18.14 -4.55 -37.75
C TYR A 254 -17.58 -5.96 -37.60
N ASP A 255 -18.27 -6.93 -38.20
CA ASP A 255 -17.73 -8.23 -38.54
C ASP A 255 -17.34 -8.18 -40.03
N LEU A 256 -16.14 -8.65 -40.39
CA LEU A 256 -15.66 -8.71 -41.77
C LEU A 256 -16.61 -9.47 -42.72
N ARG A 257 -17.45 -10.36 -42.18
CA ARG A 257 -18.42 -11.14 -42.96
C ARG A 257 -19.65 -10.34 -43.38
N THR A 258 -19.95 -9.23 -42.69
CA THR A 258 -21.18 -8.46 -42.88
C THR A 258 -20.88 -7.00 -43.19
N SER A 259 -21.54 -6.43 -44.20
CA SER A 259 -21.35 -5.02 -44.57
C SER A 259 -22.07 -4.03 -43.64
N LEU A 260 -22.95 -4.51 -42.76
CA LEU A 260 -23.69 -3.69 -41.80
C LEU A 260 -22.94 -3.65 -40.45
N PRO A 261 -22.99 -2.51 -39.74
CA PRO A 261 -22.42 -2.44 -38.40
C PRO A 261 -23.21 -3.34 -37.44
N MET A 262 -22.49 -4.07 -36.60
CA MET A 262 -23.05 -4.86 -35.49
C MET A 262 -23.58 -3.96 -34.39
N LEU A 263 -22.81 -2.92 -34.06
CA LEU A 263 -23.16 -1.95 -33.04
C LEU A 263 -22.58 -0.59 -33.38
N THR A 264 -23.40 0.45 -33.26
CA THR A 264 -22.97 1.84 -33.31
C THR A 264 -23.11 2.45 -31.92
N LYS A 265 -22.04 3.08 -31.44
CA LYS A 265 -22.01 3.75 -30.15
C LYS A 265 -21.50 5.17 -30.29
N ASP A 266 -22.22 6.11 -29.70
CA ASP A 266 -21.80 7.50 -29.58
C ASP A 266 -21.09 7.75 -28.24
N GLN A 267 -20.03 8.54 -28.30
CA GLN A 267 -19.29 9.03 -27.13
C GLN A 267 -19.94 10.27 -26.51
N GLY A 268 -20.74 11.03 -27.28
CA GLY A 268 -21.61 12.12 -26.84
C GLY A 268 -21.04 13.53 -26.98
N TYR A 269 -19.71 13.71 -27.02
CA TYR A 269 -19.11 15.03 -27.22
C TYR A 269 -18.99 15.45 -28.69
N GLY A 270 -19.14 14.51 -29.62
CA GLY A 270 -19.03 14.78 -31.06
C GLY A 270 -17.62 15.16 -31.53
N PHE A 271 -16.57 14.77 -30.78
CA PHE A 271 -15.18 14.95 -31.19
C PHE A 271 -14.64 13.70 -31.89
N ASP A 272 -13.50 13.84 -32.53
CA ASP A 272 -12.85 12.74 -33.24
C ASP A 272 -12.45 11.60 -32.29
N VAL A 273 -12.80 10.37 -32.69
CA VAL A 273 -12.29 9.18 -32.00
C VAL A 273 -10.82 9.01 -32.39
N LYS A 274 -9.90 9.33 -31.50
CA LYS A 274 -8.46 9.25 -31.76
C LYS A 274 -7.93 7.82 -31.71
N LYS A 275 -8.43 7.02 -30.77
CA LYS A 275 -7.92 5.68 -30.53
C LYS A 275 -9.02 4.71 -30.13
N ILE A 276 -8.93 3.51 -30.68
CA ILE A 276 -9.73 2.36 -30.28
C ILE A 276 -8.76 1.25 -29.88
N ILE A 277 -9.06 0.53 -28.81
CA ILE A 277 -8.25 -0.61 -28.34
C ILE A 277 -9.21 -1.73 -27.91
N TRP A 278 -8.97 -2.93 -28.42
CA TRP A 278 -9.66 -4.14 -27.96
C TRP A 278 -8.99 -4.66 -26.69
N LEU A 279 -9.77 -4.92 -25.64
CA LEU A 279 -9.27 -5.35 -24.33
C LEU A 279 -9.32 -6.88 -24.17
N ASP A 280 -8.88 -7.61 -25.19
CA ASP A 280 -8.95 -9.09 -25.22
C ASP A 280 -7.97 -9.76 -24.25
N ASN A 281 -6.93 -9.02 -23.83
CA ASN A 281 -5.87 -9.52 -22.97
C ASN A 281 -6.01 -9.07 -21.51
N ALA A 282 -7.15 -8.49 -21.10
CA ALA A 282 -7.34 -8.12 -19.70
C ALA A 282 -7.55 -9.38 -18.84
N GLY A 283 -6.92 -9.41 -17.65
CA GLY A 283 -6.77 -10.63 -16.85
C GLY A 283 -8.07 -11.27 -16.34
N ALA A 284 -9.23 -10.63 -16.55
CA ALA A 284 -10.54 -11.16 -16.18
C ALA A 284 -11.23 -11.84 -17.37
N GLU A 285 -11.80 -13.03 -17.20
CA GLU A 285 -12.46 -13.78 -18.29
C GLU A 285 -13.65 -13.02 -18.94
N ASP A 286 -14.32 -12.15 -18.17
CA ASP A 286 -15.40 -11.27 -18.65
C ASP A 286 -14.93 -10.09 -19.52
N SER A 287 -13.62 -9.76 -19.47
CA SER A 287 -13.04 -8.62 -20.18
C SER A 287 -12.90 -8.84 -21.68
N ASN A 288 -13.04 -10.09 -22.14
CA ASN A 288 -12.97 -10.47 -23.55
C ASN A 288 -14.00 -9.76 -24.45
N SER A 289 -15.01 -9.12 -23.87
CA SER A 289 -16.02 -8.36 -24.60
C SER A 289 -15.88 -6.85 -24.47
N LEU A 290 -14.84 -6.33 -23.80
CA LEU A 290 -14.65 -4.91 -23.59
C LEU A 290 -13.83 -4.26 -24.71
N ILE A 291 -14.21 -3.04 -25.04
CA ILE A 291 -13.50 -2.18 -25.97
C ILE A 291 -13.31 -0.81 -25.33
N LEU A 292 -12.12 -0.24 -25.53
CA LEU A 292 -11.78 1.11 -25.14
C LEU A 292 -11.85 2.01 -26.37
N THR A 293 -12.50 3.15 -26.19
CA THR A 293 -12.66 4.19 -27.20
C THR A 293 -12.27 5.52 -26.59
N ALA A 294 -11.35 6.23 -27.23
CA ALA A 294 -10.82 7.49 -26.76
C ALA A 294 -11.10 8.61 -27.75
N ASP A 295 -11.77 9.65 -27.26
CA ASP A 295 -11.92 10.94 -27.91
C ASP A 295 -10.80 11.88 -27.48
N ARG A 296 -10.86 13.12 -27.96
CA ARG A 296 -10.00 14.20 -27.45
C ARG A 296 -10.12 14.44 -25.94
N LYS A 297 -11.29 14.25 -25.32
CA LYS A 297 -11.50 14.59 -23.89
C LYS A 297 -11.70 13.40 -22.96
N ILE A 298 -12.34 12.34 -23.46
CA ILE A 298 -12.78 11.21 -22.65
C ILE A 298 -12.25 9.92 -23.24
N ALA A 299 -11.96 8.95 -22.37
CA ALA A 299 -11.77 7.58 -22.78
C ALA A 299 -12.82 6.70 -22.07
N LYS A 300 -13.69 6.06 -22.85
CA LYS A 300 -14.76 5.19 -22.34
C LYS A 300 -14.42 3.74 -22.64
N ILE A 301 -14.67 2.88 -21.66
CA ILE A 301 -14.63 1.43 -21.80
C ILE A 301 -16.06 0.93 -21.79
N TRP A 302 -16.39 0.04 -22.70
CA TRP A 302 -17.74 -0.48 -22.83
C TRP A 302 -17.77 -1.87 -23.44
N ASN A 303 -18.89 -2.56 -23.26
CA ASN A 303 -19.05 -3.93 -23.71
C ASN A 303 -19.57 -3.98 -25.15
N ARG A 304 -18.87 -4.70 -26.02
CA ARG A 304 -19.18 -4.88 -27.45
C ARG A 304 -20.58 -5.43 -27.72
N SER A 305 -21.07 -6.33 -26.87
CA SER A 305 -22.33 -7.04 -27.12
C SER A 305 -23.55 -6.26 -26.63
N SER A 306 -23.41 -5.53 -25.53
CA SER A 306 -24.53 -4.79 -24.93
C SER A 306 -24.49 -3.29 -25.20
N GLY A 307 -23.34 -2.74 -25.62
CA GLY A 307 -23.12 -1.31 -25.77
C GLY A 307 -23.07 -0.52 -24.45
N LYS A 308 -23.31 -1.16 -23.29
CA LYS A 308 -23.32 -0.50 -21.99
C LYS A 308 -21.91 -0.02 -21.61
N ALA A 309 -21.83 1.20 -21.09
CA ALA A 309 -20.59 1.77 -20.59
C ALA A 309 -20.17 1.08 -19.29
N PHE A 310 -18.94 0.58 -19.26
CA PHE A 310 -18.35 -0.06 -18.08
C PHE A 310 -17.67 0.98 -17.20
N ALA A 311 -16.71 1.72 -17.75
CA ALA A 311 -15.99 2.77 -17.05
C ALA A 311 -15.74 3.98 -17.95
N ALA A 312 -15.60 5.15 -17.36
CA ALA A 312 -15.23 6.38 -18.06
C ALA A 312 -14.03 7.03 -17.37
N MET A 313 -13.00 7.32 -18.15
CA MET A 313 -11.81 8.05 -17.73
C MET A 313 -11.91 9.46 -18.28
N GLU A 314 -12.05 10.44 -17.39
CA GLU A 314 -12.22 11.85 -17.73
C GLU A 314 -11.03 12.66 -17.20
N PRO A 315 -9.93 12.78 -17.96
CA PRO A 315 -8.87 13.71 -17.63
C PRO A 315 -9.35 15.16 -17.77
N SER A 316 -8.77 16.05 -16.98
CA SER A 316 -9.06 17.49 -17.07
C SER A 316 -8.43 18.15 -18.31
N VAL A 317 -7.50 17.45 -18.97
CA VAL A 317 -6.73 17.93 -20.12
C VAL A 317 -7.01 17.01 -21.32
N ASN A 318 -6.86 17.54 -22.52
CA ASN A 318 -7.06 16.79 -23.74
C ASN A 318 -6.07 15.62 -23.88
N ILE A 319 -6.56 14.53 -24.44
CA ILE A 319 -5.88 13.29 -24.76
C ILE A 319 -5.42 13.31 -26.23
N ASN A 320 -4.19 12.88 -26.47
CA ASN A 320 -3.61 12.68 -27.80
C ASN A 320 -3.54 11.20 -28.19
N ASP A 321 -3.17 10.34 -27.26
CA ASP A 321 -3.14 8.89 -27.45
C ASP A 321 -3.47 8.18 -26.14
N VAL A 322 -3.95 6.96 -26.24
CA VAL A 322 -4.18 6.06 -25.11
C VAL A 322 -3.50 4.74 -25.44
N GLU A 323 -2.87 4.13 -24.44
CA GLU A 323 -2.24 2.83 -24.54
C GLU A 323 -2.62 1.98 -23.32
N TYR A 324 -2.85 0.69 -23.58
CA TYR A 324 -3.22 -0.30 -22.59
C TYR A 324 -2.04 -1.20 -22.28
N ILE A 325 -1.77 -1.49 -21.00
CA ILE A 325 -0.76 -2.49 -20.64
C ILE A 325 -1.41 -3.88 -20.68
N PRO A 326 -0.93 -4.81 -21.53
CA PRO A 326 -1.49 -6.16 -21.62
C PRO A 326 -1.59 -6.86 -20.25
N LYS A 327 -2.65 -7.64 -20.03
CA LYS A 327 -2.86 -8.46 -18.81
C LYS A 327 -3.03 -7.68 -17.50
N SER A 328 -3.23 -6.36 -17.55
CA SER A 328 -3.44 -5.54 -16.35
C SER A 328 -4.63 -4.60 -16.47
N GLY A 329 -5.01 -3.92 -15.40
CA GLY A 329 -6.01 -2.84 -15.41
C GLY A 329 -5.45 -1.43 -15.68
N MET A 330 -4.20 -1.33 -16.17
CA MET A 330 -3.47 -0.06 -16.29
C MET A 330 -3.54 0.56 -17.69
N PHE A 331 -3.74 1.88 -17.74
CA PHE A 331 -3.78 2.69 -18.94
C PHE A 331 -2.80 3.85 -18.85
N PHE A 332 -2.07 4.08 -19.94
CA PHE A 332 -1.27 5.28 -20.16
C PHE A 332 -2.00 6.22 -21.12
N MET A 333 -2.03 7.50 -20.81
CA MET A 333 -2.58 8.51 -21.70
C MET A 333 -1.55 9.59 -21.97
N ALA A 334 -1.30 9.83 -23.25
CA ALA A 334 -0.57 10.98 -23.73
C ALA A 334 -1.52 12.17 -23.71
N THR A 335 -1.16 13.21 -22.96
CA THR A 335 -1.97 14.40 -22.77
C THR A 335 -1.22 15.67 -23.18
N GLU A 336 -1.96 16.76 -23.40
CA GLU A 336 -1.41 18.10 -23.64
C GLU A 336 -0.76 18.73 -22.39
N SER A 337 -0.77 18.05 -21.24
CA SER A 337 -0.11 18.50 -20.00
C SER A 337 1.31 17.96 -19.83
N ILE A 338 2.06 18.62 -18.94
CA ILE A 338 3.42 18.24 -18.52
C ILE A 338 3.46 16.78 -18.04
N PRO A 339 2.70 16.37 -16.98
CA PRO A 339 2.63 14.97 -16.61
C PRO A 339 1.75 14.22 -17.61
N MET A 340 2.19 13.02 -17.98
CA MET A 340 1.33 12.05 -18.66
C MET A 340 0.43 11.35 -17.64
N HIS A 341 -0.77 11.00 -18.06
CA HIS A 341 -1.78 10.46 -17.15
C HIS A 341 -1.69 8.93 -17.10
N THR A 342 -1.78 8.38 -15.90
CA THR A 342 -1.94 6.94 -15.67
C THR A 342 -3.23 6.68 -14.94
N TYR A 343 -4.03 5.78 -15.50
CA TYR A 343 -5.27 5.32 -14.91
C TYR A 343 -5.17 3.85 -14.56
N TYR A 344 -5.74 3.49 -13.42
CA TYR A 344 -5.84 2.12 -12.96
C TYR A 344 -7.30 1.77 -12.67
N ILE A 345 -7.75 0.63 -13.18
CA ILE A 345 -9.10 0.11 -12.97
C ILE A 345 -8.97 -1.32 -12.40
N PRO A 346 -9.07 -1.51 -11.07
CA PRO A 346 -8.94 -2.83 -10.45
C PRO A 346 -10.00 -3.82 -10.94
N ALA A 347 -11.22 -3.35 -11.20
CA ALA A 347 -12.32 -4.18 -11.69
C ALA A 347 -12.09 -4.76 -13.10
N LEU A 348 -11.15 -4.20 -13.88
CA LEU A 348 -10.81 -4.72 -15.21
C LEU A 348 -9.76 -5.83 -15.13
N GLY A 349 -8.86 -5.76 -14.16
CA GLY A 349 -7.79 -6.71 -13.97
C GLY A 349 -6.76 -6.19 -12.96
N PRO A 350 -5.89 -7.09 -12.46
CA PRO A 350 -4.91 -6.76 -11.43
C PRO A 350 -3.86 -5.77 -11.93
N SER A 351 -3.11 -5.19 -11.00
CA SER A 351 -1.94 -4.39 -11.33
C SER A 351 -0.83 -5.27 -11.95
N PRO A 352 0.03 -4.73 -12.83
CA PRO A 352 1.12 -5.50 -13.41
C PRO A 352 2.17 -5.83 -12.33
N LYS A 353 2.98 -6.88 -12.56
CA LYS A 353 3.92 -7.42 -11.56
C LYS A 353 4.86 -6.38 -10.91
N TRP A 354 5.29 -5.38 -11.68
CA TRP A 354 6.17 -4.30 -11.20
C TRP A 354 5.45 -3.26 -10.33
N CYS A 355 4.12 -3.31 -10.26
CA CYS A 355 3.25 -2.40 -9.52
C CYS A 355 2.28 -3.13 -8.58
N SER A 356 2.64 -4.31 -8.08
CA SER A 356 1.76 -5.08 -7.18
C SER A 356 1.32 -4.32 -5.93
N PHE A 357 2.12 -3.36 -5.47
CA PHE A 357 1.77 -2.51 -4.32
C PHE A 357 0.55 -1.62 -4.58
N LEU A 358 0.25 -1.31 -5.83
CA LEU A 358 -0.86 -0.44 -6.21
C LEU A 358 -2.20 -1.06 -5.80
N ASP A 359 -2.34 -2.39 -5.94
CA ASP A 359 -3.53 -3.14 -5.51
C ASP A 359 -3.78 -2.98 -4.02
N ASN A 360 -2.74 -3.14 -3.19
CA ASN A 360 -2.83 -2.94 -1.75
C ASN A 360 -3.24 -1.51 -1.39
N ILE A 361 -2.71 -0.49 -2.08
CA ILE A 361 -3.12 0.91 -1.83
C ILE A 361 -4.58 1.12 -2.19
N THR A 362 -5.05 0.55 -3.30
CA THR A 362 -6.44 0.70 -3.73
C THR A 362 -7.39 -0.05 -2.82
N GLU A 363 -7.02 -1.24 -2.34
CA GLU A 363 -7.80 -2.01 -1.38
C GLU A 363 -7.91 -1.27 -0.04
N GLU A 364 -6.80 -0.73 0.48
CA GLU A 364 -6.79 0.14 1.67
C GLU A 364 -7.65 1.42 1.50
N LEU A 365 -7.75 1.92 0.26
CA LEU A 365 -8.55 3.10 -0.07
C LEU A 365 -10.04 2.74 -0.23
N GLU A 366 -10.36 1.53 -0.69
CA GLU A 366 -11.73 1.01 -0.73
C GLU A 366 -12.24 0.65 0.67
N GLU A 367 -11.38 0.13 1.56
CA GLU A 367 -11.69 -0.11 2.97
C GLU A 367 -11.95 1.19 3.76
N LYS A 368 -11.35 2.31 3.31
CA LYS A 368 -11.55 3.65 3.87
C LYS A 368 -12.37 4.50 2.90
N PRO A 369 -13.67 4.20 2.68
CA PRO A 369 -14.49 5.03 1.81
C PRO A 369 -14.49 6.45 2.35
N SER A 370 -14.19 7.40 1.45
CA SER A 370 -13.97 8.82 1.69
C SER A 370 -14.68 9.40 2.92
N ASP A 371 -13.90 10.09 3.76
CA ASP A 371 -14.40 10.98 4.80
C ASP A 371 -15.45 11.91 4.19
N THR A 372 -16.73 11.61 4.43
CA THR A 372 -17.82 12.48 4.00
C THR A 372 -17.58 13.88 4.59
N VAL A 373 -18.09 14.94 3.96
CA VAL A 373 -17.92 16.35 4.39
C VAL A 373 -18.32 16.61 5.87
N TYR A 374 -19.00 15.65 6.49
CA TYR A 374 -19.42 15.63 7.89
C TYR A 374 -18.52 14.81 8.83
N SER A 375 -17.45 14.17 8.37
CA SER A 375 -16.53 13.39 9.21
C SER A 375 -15.93 14.23 10.34
N ASN A 376 -15.64 15.49 10.04
CA ASN A 376 -15.11 16.48 10.97
C ASN A 376 -16.18 17.14 11.84
N TYR A 377 -17.46 16.78 11.69
CA TYR A 377 -18.58 17.36 12.43
C TYR A 377 -19.29 16.30 13.29
N ARG A 378 -19.30 16.52 14.60
CA ARG A 378 -20.05 15.70 15.55
C ARG A 378 -21.46 16.25 15.72
N PHE A 379 -22.46 15.37 15.66
CA PHE A 379 -23.83 15.73 16.02
C PHE A 379 -23.98 15.80 17.54
N VAL A 380 -24.51 16.92 18.03
CA VAL A 380 -24.70 17.20 19.46
C VAL A 380 -26.17 17.52 19.71
N THR A 381 -26.79 16.83 20.66
CA THR A 381 -28.19 17.06 21.02
C THR A 381 -28.34 18.38 21.80
N LYS A 382 -29.57 18.93 21.84
CA LYS A 382 -29.86 20.12 22.64
C LYS A 382 -29.57 19.92 24.13
N GLN A 383 -29.68 18.69 24.64
CA GLN A 383 -29.32 18.37 26.03
C GLN A 383 -27.82 18.44 26.27
N ASP A 384 -27.02 17.97 25.31
CA ASP A 384 -25.56 17.95 25.44
C ASP A 384 -24.95 19.35 25.28
N VAL A 385 -25.55 20.22 24.47
CA VAL A 385 -25.20 21.65 24.43
C VAL A 385 -25.43 22.32 25.79
N LYS A 386 -26.48 21.90 26.53
CA LYS A 386 -26.71 22.40 27.89
C LYS A 386 -25.69 21.85 28.88
N LYS A 387 -25.36 20.55 28.82
CA LYS A 387 -24.34 19.92 29.68
C LYS A 387 -22.96 20.52 29.51
N LEU A 388 -22.61 20.89 28.27
CA LEU A 388 -21.31 21.47 27.92
C LEU A 388 -21.26 23.00 28.08
N ASN A 389 -22.31 23.64 28.61
CA ASN A 389 -22.42 25.10 28.78
C ASN A 389 -22.22 25.94 27.50
N ILE A 390 -22.53 25.40 26.32
CA ILE A 390 -22.31 26.05 25.01
C ILE A 390 -23.58 26.73 24.46
N GLN A 391 -24.56 27.02 25.31
CA GLN A 391 -25.84 27.61 24.88
C GLN A 391 -25.66 28.99 24.22
N HIS A 392 -24.63 29.73 24.62
CA HIS A 392 -24.31 31.06 24.09
C HIS A 392 -23.82 31.04 22.62
N LEU A 393 -23.40 29.88 22.10
CA LEU A 393 -22.97 29.74 20.69
C LEU A 393 -24.09 29.30 19.75
N VAL A 394 -25.30 29.05 20.27
CA VAL A 394 -26.48 28.70 19.46
C VAL A 394 -26.84 29.89 18.56
N GLY A 395 -26.82 29.67 17.24
CA GLY A 395 -27.07 30.72 16.23
C GLY A 395 -25.80 31.31 15.61
N THR A 396 -24.62 30.97 16.13
CA THR A 396 -23.33 31.33 15.50
C THR A 396 -22.91 30.29 14.45
N LYS A 397 -22.01 30.65 13.54
CA LYS A 397 -21.48 29.76 12.49
C LYS A 397 -20.78 28.49 13.03
N VAL A 398 -20.46 28.47 14.34
CA VAL A 398 -19.77 27.37 15.03
C VAL A 398 -20.69 26.19 15.33
N LEU A 399 -21.96 26.44 15.70
CA LEU A 399 -22.99 25.42 15.93
C LEU A 399 -24.03 25.51 14.81
N LYS A 400 -23.94 24.62 13.82
CA LYS A 400 -24.91 24.57 12.73
C LYS A 400 -26.15 23.81 13.18
N ALA A 401 -27.31 24.46 13.21
CA ALA A 401 -28.57 23.78 13.54
C ALA A 401 -28.93 22.74 12.48
N TYR A 402 -29.33 21.54 12.90
CA TYR A 402 -29.82 20.50 12.01
C TYR A 402 -30.88 19.66 12.72
N MET A 403 -32.10 19.63 12.15
CA MET A 403 -33.29 18.92 12.64
C MET A 403 -33.61 19.14 14.12
N HIS A 404 -32.97 18.39 15.02
CA HIS A 404 -33.20 18.39 16.48
C HIS A 404 -31.93 18.60 17.32
N GLY A 405 -30.82 18.96 16.68
CA GLY A 405 -29.54 19.17 17.33
C GLY A 405 -28.67 20.16 16.58
N TYR A 406 -27.38 20.10 16.86
CA TYR A 406 -26.38 20.99 16.29
C TYR A 406 -25.17 20.18 15.84
N PHE A 407 -24.60 20.54 14.69
CA PHE A 407 -23.28 20.07 14.27
C PHE A 407 -22.21 21.05 14.77
N ILE A 408 -21.20 20.50 15.42
CA ILE A 408 -19.98 21.19 15.87
C ILE A 408 -18.76 20.45 15.33
N ASN A 409 -17.67 21.16 15.02
CA ASN A 409 -16.42 20.50 14.63
C ASN A 409 -15.92 19.59 15.78
N THR A 410 -15.45 18.38 15.45
CA THR A 410 -14.97 17.38 16.42
C THR A 410 -13.86 17.94 17.32
N GLU A 411 -12.88 18.64 16.75
CA GLU A 411 -11.80 19.27 17.53
C GLU A 411 -12.30 20.32 18.54
N LEU A 412 -13.34 21.07 18.18
CA LEU A 412 -13.93 22.08 19.06
C LEU A 412 -14.76 21.42 20.15
N TYR A 413 -15.50 20.36 19.81
CA TYR A 413 -16.22 19.56 20.78
C TYR A 413 -15.29 18.97 21.83
N ASP A 414 -14.16 18.39 21.42
CA ASP A 414 -13.22 17.75 22.35
C ASP A 414 -12.57 18.76 23.29
N LYS A 415 -12.19 19.95 22.79
CA LYS A 415 -11.69 21.04 23.63
C LYS A 415 -12.72 21.51 24.65
N VAL A 416 -13.97 21.67 24.22
CA VAL A 416 -15.04 22.10 25.13
C VAL A 416 -15.40 21.00 26.13
N ASN A 417 -15.38 19.72 25.71
CA ASN A 417 -15.63 18.59 26.59
C ASN A 417 -14.53 18.45 27.65
N LEU A 418 -13.26 18.68 27.30
CA LEU A 418 -12.14 18.71 28.25
C LEU A 418 -12.24 19.86 29.25
N ILE A 419 -12.72 21.03 28.82
CA ILE A 419 -12.94 22.19 29.72
C ILE A 419 -14.16 21.96 30.62
N ALA A 420 -15.24 21.39 30.09
CA ALA A 420 -16.48 21.16 30.80
C ALA A 420 -16.36 20.02 31.83
N ASN A 421 -15.54 19.00 31.53
CA ASN A 421 -15.32 17.84 32.40
C ASN A 421 -13.83 17.66 32.76
N PRO A 422 -13.26 18.48 33.68
CA PRO A 422 -11.87 18.34 34.12
C PRO A 422 -11.57 17.00 34.83
N THR A 423 -12.60 16.34 35.35
CA THR A 423 -12.51 15.07 36.09
C THR A 423 -12.70 13.84 35.21
N ALA A 424 -12.91 14.00 33.90
CA ALA A 424 -13.29 12.89 33.02
C ALA A 424 -12.32 11.69 33.07
N LEU A 425 -11.03 11.96 33.24
CA LEU A 425 -9.98 10.94 33.31
C LEU A 425 -9.99 10.18 34.65
N GLU A 426 -10.41 10.84 35.73
CA GLU A 426 -10.62 10.23 37.05
C GLU A 426 -11.93 9.43 37.07
N ASP A 427 -13.00 9.98 36.48
CA ASP A 427 -14.29 9.31 36.35
C ASP A 427 -14.22 8.07 35.45
N GLU A 428 -13.43 8.10 34.37
CA GLU A 428 -13.18 6.93 33.51
C GLU A 428 -12.38 5.85 34.24
N ARG A 429 -11.35 6.25 34.99
CA ARG A 429 -10.60 5.32 35.86
C ARG A 429 -11.49 4.70 36.91
N ASP A 430 -12.32 5.47 37.59
CA ASP A 430 -13.23 4.98 38.61
C ASP A 430 -14.32 4.07 38.02
N ARG A 431 -14.77 4.32 36.78
CA ARG A 431 -15.70 3.43 36.07
C ARG A 431 -15.03 2.14 35.62
N GLU A 432 -13.79 2.18 35.15
CA GLU A 432 -13.03 0.97 34.81
C GLU A 432 -12.68 0.16 36.05
N ILE A 433 -12.33 0.82 37.15
CA ILE A 433 -12.10 0.20 38.46
C ILE A 433 -13.42 -0.41 38.96
N LYS A 434 -14.55 0.29 38.88
CA LYS A 434 -15.87 -0.27 39.22
C LYS A 434 -16.24 -1.46 38.34
N LYS A 435 -16.07 -1.38 37.01
CA LYS A 435 -16.32 -2.51 36.10
C LYS A 435 -15.40 -3.69 36.37
N ARG A 436 -14.14 -3.44 36.73
CA ARG A 436 -13.18 -4.49 37.09
C ARG A 436 -13.55 -5.12 38.44
N ILE A 437 -13.94 -4.31 39.43
CA ILE A 437 -14.48 -4.76 40.72
C ILE A 437 -15.79 -5.53 40.52
N GLU A 438 -16.66 -5.11 39.60
CA GLU A 438 -17.94 -5.76 39.30
C GLU A 438 -17.73 -7.11 38.59
N LYS A 439 -16.79 -7.20 37.64
CA LYS A 439 -16.32 -8.48 37.07
C LYS A 439 -15.63 -9.39 38.09
N GLU A 440 -14.88 -8.81 39.02
CA GLU A 440 -14.28 -9.53 40.15
C GLU A 440 -15.34 -9.98 41.17
N ARG A 441 -16.44 -9.24 41.31
CA ARG A 441 -17.62 -9.64 42.11
C ARG A 441 -18.45 -10.70 41.39
N GLU A 442 -18.64 -10.62 40.08
CA GLU A 442 -19.29 -11.66 39.28
C GLU A 442 -18.52 -12.99 39.31
N SER A 443 -17.19 -12.95 39.39
CA SER A 443 -16.36 -14.14 39.55
C SER A 443 -16.23 -14.64 41.00
N ARG A 444 -16.39 -13.78 42.01
CA ARG A 444 -16.39 -14.17 43.45
C ARG A 444 -17.76 -14.53 44.02
N THR A 445 -18.85 -14.17 43.36
CA THR A 445 -20.21 -14.54 43.75
C THR A 445 -20.93 -15.25 42.60
N ARG A 446 -20.52 -16.49 42.31
CA ARG A 446 -21.47 -17.51 41.84
C ARG A 446 -21.99 -18.30 43.03
N SER A 447 -22.89 -17.68 43.78
CA SER A 447 -24.02 -18.36 44.42
C SER A 447 -24.89 -17.30 45.12
N THR A 448 -25.67 -16.56 44.34
CA THR A 448 -27.04 -16.10 44.66
C THR A 448 -27.42 -15.01 43.65
N GLY A 449 -27.91 -15.46 42.51
CA GLY A 449 -28.60 -14.63 41.54
C GLY A 449 -29.81 -15.39 41.04
N ALA A 450 -30.88 -15.33 41.83
CA ALA A 450 -32.24 -15.79 41.56
C ALA A 450 -32.49 -17.31 41.45
N VAL A 451 -32.88 -17.94 42.57
CA VAL A 451 -33.95 -18.95 42.54
C VAL A 451 -34.96 -18.61 43.62
N THR A 452 -36.20 -18.50 43.21
CA THR A 452 -37.37 -18.18 44.01
C THR A 452 -37.71 -19.34 44.95
N ASN A 453 -37.85 -19.02 46.25
CA ASN A 453 -38.64 -19.73 47.27
C ASN A 453 -38.57 -21.28 47.33
N THR A 454 -37.46 -21.88 47.78
CA THR A 454 -37.47 -23.27 48.32
C THR A 454 -36.53 -23.44 49.51
N LYS A 455 -36.98 -24.10 50.58
CA LYS A 455 -36.26 -24.28 51.86
C LYS A 455 -35.36 -25.52 51.83
N VAL A 456 -34.28 -25.51 51.05
CA VAL A 456 -33.26 -26.57 51.09
C VAL A 456 -32.25 -26.28 52.22
N LYS A 457 -32.18 -27.16 53.23
CA LYS A 457 -31.29 -26.97 54.40
C LYS A 457 -29.94 -27.70 54.25
N ILE A 458 -29.94 -28.92 53.71
CA ILE A 458 -28.75 -29.80 53.57
C ILE A 458 -28.58 -30.23 52.09
N ASN A 459 -27.35 -30.55 51.66
CA ASN A 459 -26.98 -31.00 50.30
C ASN A 459 -27.31 -30.03 49.13
N LYS A 460 -26.95 -28.75 49.26
CA LYS A 460 -27.13 -27.75 48.19
C LYS A 460 -26.34 -28.06 46.91
N ASP A 461 -25.18 -28.70 47.05
CA ASP A 461 -24.33 -29.07 45.92
C ASP A 461 -24.93 -30.19 45.07
N PHE A 462 -25.72 -31.08 45.69
CA PHE A 462 -26.43 -32.14 44.99
C PHE A 462 -27.55 -31.58 44.12
N VAL A 463 -28.30 -30.60 44.62
CA VAL A 463 -29.32 -29.88 43.82
C VAL A 463 -28.67 -29.18 42.62
N GLY A 464 -27.53 -28.53 42.81
CA GLY A 464 -26.76 -27.92 41.71
C GLY A 464 -26.23 -28.93 40.68
N HIS A 465 -25.97 -30.18 41.08
CA HIS A 465 -25.58 -31.24 40.16
C HIS A 465 -26.77 -31.81 39.38
N LEU A 466 -27.94 -31.94 40.04
CA LEU A 466 -29.21 -32.31 39.40
C LEU A 466 -29.64 -31.26 38.37
N GLU A 467 -29.55 -29.97 38.70
CA GLU A 467 -29.85 -28.87 37.77
C GLU A 467 -28.95 -28.92 36.53
N LYS A 468 -27.66 -29.24 36.69
CA LYS A 468 -26.71 -29.33 35.57
C LYS A 468 -26.95 -30.55 34.67
N LYS A 469 -27.33 -31.70 35.23
CA LYS A 469 -27.53 -32.94 34.47
C LYS A 469 -28.93 -33.04 33.83
N PHE A 470 -29.97 -32.56 34.52
CA PHE A 470 -31.37 -32.75 34.12
C PHE A 470 -32.16 -31.45 33.90
N GLY A 471 -31.56 -30.28 34.15
CA GLY A 471 -32.18 -28.96 33.98
C GLY A 471 -32.91 -28.45 35.22
N SER A 472 -33.15 -27.14 35.28
CA SER A 472 -33.70 -26.46 36.47
C SER A 472 -35.12 -26.91 36.84
N GLY A 473 -35.99 -27.15 35.86
CA GLY A 473 -37.38 -27.53 36.11
C GLY A 473 -37.56 -28.91 36.74
N VAL A 474 -36.64 -29.86 36.47
CA VAL A 474 -36.69 -31.19 37.09
C VAL A 474 -36.15 -31.13 38.52
N ALA A 475 -35.11 -30.34 38.76
CA ALA A 475 -34.57 -30.12 40.10
C ALA A 475 -35.57 -29.44 41.03
N GLU A 476 -36.32 -28.45 40.55
CA GLU A 476 -37.38 -27.79 41.33
C GLU A 476 -38.52 -28.74 41.70
N ASN A 477 -38.89 -29.68 40.82
CA ASN A 477 -39.93 -30.67 41.11
C ASN A 477 -39.48 -31.71 42.15
N ILE A 478 -38.21 -32.12 42.13
CA ILE A 478 -37.66 -33.09 43.09
C ILE A 478 -37.49 -32.46 44.48
N VAL A 479 -37.06 -31.20 44.54
CA VAL A 479 -36.88 -30.46 45.80
C VAL A 479 -38.22 -30.19 46.50
N ASN A 480 -39.31 -30.10 45.73
CA ASN A 480 -40.66 -29.84 46.25
C ASN A 480 -41.54 -31.12 46.38
N ASP A 481 -41.02 -32.32 46.06
CA ASP A 481 -41.75 -33.58 46.23
C ASP A 481 -41.68 -34.03 47.71
N ASP A 482 -42.86 -34.19 48.34
CA ASP A 482 -42.98 -34.58 49.75
C ASP A 482 -42.26 -35.90 50.07
N ARG A 483 -42.13 -36.81 49.09
CA ARG A 483 -41.43 -38.10 49.27
C ARG A 483 -39.92 -37.97 49.45
N PHE A 484 -39.31 -36.88 48.97
CA PHE A 484 -37.87 -36.64 49.05
C PHE A 484 -37.51 -35.49 50.01
N SER A 485 -38.51 -34.92 50.68
CA SER A 485 -38.35 -33.83 51.64
C SER A 485 -37.40 -34.18 52.80
N GLU A 486 -37.39 -35.44 53.25
CA GLU A 486 -36.49 -35.94 54.31
C GLU A 486 -35.01 -35.88 53.89
N MET A 487 -34.69 -36.19 52.62
CA MET A 487 -33.31 -36.15 52.10
C MET A 487 -32.67 -34.75 52.15
N PHE A 488 -33.50 -33.69 52.10
CA PHE A 488 -33.05 -32.30 52.06
C PHE A 488 -33.21 -31.56 53.40
N SER A 489 -33.83 -32.20 54.39
CA SER A 489 -34.11 -31.61 55.70
C SER A 489 -33.43 -32.33 56.88
N ASP A 490 -33.17 -33.65 56.78
CA ASP A 490 -32.55 -34.42 57.86
C ASP A 490 -31.00 -34.45 57.77
N PRO A 491 -30.29 -34.14 58.88
CA PRO A 491 -28.82 -34.16 58.93
C PRO A 491 -28.18 -35.53 58.69
N ALA A 492 -28.93 -36.61 58.91
CA ALA A 492 -28.43 -37.98 58.72
C ALA A 492 -28.18 -38.32 57.24
N PHE A 493 -28.77 -37.58 56.30
CA PHE A 493 -28.60 -37.77 54.85
C PHE A 493 -27.57 -36.81 54.23
N GLN A 494 -26.76 -36.12 55.05
CA GLN A 494 -25.68 -35.27 54.56
C GLN A 494 -24.60 -36.11 53.86
N ILE A 495 -24.22 -35.73 52.64
CA ILE A 495 -23.20 -36.45 51.88
C ILE A 495 -21.82 -36.07 52.41
N ASP A 496 -21.16 -36.99 53.09
CA ASP A 496 -19.78 -36.83 53.58
C ASP A 496 -18.77 -37.25 52.50
N THR A 497 -18.13 -36.25 51.89
CA THR A 497 -17.13 -36.42 50.81
C THR A 497 -15.78 -36.99 51.28
N THR A 498 -15.62 -37.17 52.59
CA THR A 498 -14.41 -37.71 53.24
C THR A 498 -14.49 -39.21 53.49
N ASN A 499 -15.66 -39.84 53.34
CA ASN A 499 -15.82 -41.27 53.57
C ASN A 499 -15.19 -42.09 52.42
N PHE A 500 -14.50 -43.18 52.78
CA PHE A 500 -13.72 -44.02 51.86
C PHE A 500 -14.60 -44.64 50.76
N ASP A 501 -15.79 -45.13 51.11
CA ASP A 501 -16.74 -45.72 50.16
C ASP A 501 -17.26 -44.68 49.13
N TYR A 502 -17.45 -43.42 49.55
CA TYR A 502 -17.89 -42.34 48.66
C TYR A 502 -16.78 -41.94 47.66
N GLN A 503 -15.52 -41.95 48.09
CA GLN A 503 -14.37 -41.65 47.24
C GLN A 503 -14.07 -42.77 46.24
N GLN A 504 -14.33 -44.03 46.60
CA GLN A 504 -14.14 -45.17 45.71
C GLN A 504 -15.15 -45.19 44.55
N ILE A 505 -16.40 -44.81 44.80
CA ILE A 505 -17.45 -44.74 43.78
C ILE A 505 -17.31 -43.47 42.91
N ASN A 506 -16.85 -42.36 43.49
CA ASN A 506 -16.68 -41.07 42.80
C ASN A 506 -15.19 -40.66 42.72
N ALA A 507 -14.37 -41.50 42.08
CA ALA A 507 -12.92 -41.33 41.94
C ALA A 507 -12.47 -40.00 41.29
N SER A 508 -13.37 -39.29 40.60
CA SER A 508 -13.08 -37.97 40.02
C SER A 508 -13.25 -36.79 41.00
N SER A 509 -13.77 -37.02 42.21
CA SER A 509 -14.09 -35.98 43.19
C SER A 509 -13.09 -35.87 44.36
N SER A 510 -12.19 -36.85 44.53
CA SER A 510 -11.10 -36.79 45.50
C SER A 510 -9.95 -35.92 44.99
N ALA A 511 -9.98 -34.64 45.33
CA ALA A 511 -8.83 -33.75 45.14
C ALA A 511 -7.77 -34.04 46.22
N GLY A 512 -6.91 -35.03 45.96
CA GLY A 512 -5.68 -35.27 46.73
C GLY A 512 -5.61 -36.64 47.39
N GLY A 513 -5.03 -37.61 46.67
CA GLY A 513 -4.68 -38.95 47.16
C GLY A 513 -4.42 -39.90 45.99
N MET A 514 -3.32 -40.65 46.02
CA MET A 514 -2.82 -41.52 44.94
C MET A 514 -3.92 -42.34 44.25
N LYS A 515 -3.89 -42.37 42.92
CA LYS A 515 -4.58 -43.42 42.15
C LYS A 515 -3.89 -44.75 42.44
N PRO A 516 -4.60 -45.84 42.77
CA PRO A 516 -4.07 -47.17 42.56
C PRO A 516 -4.00 -47.41 41.04
N LEU A 517 -2.82 -47.76 40.55
CA LEU A 517 -2.57 -48.07 39.14
C LEU A 517 -3.39 -49.32 38.76
N THR A 518 -3.97 -49.32 37.56
CA THR A 518 -4.61 -50.50 36.98
C THR A 518 -3.52 -51.45 36.47
N ALA A 519 -3.74 -52.77 36.55
CA ALA A 519 -2.77 -53.82 36.23
C ALA A 519 -2.16 -53.79 34.81
N ALA A 520 -2.62 -52.91 33.92
CA ALA A 520 -2.02 -52.66 32.61
C ALA A 520 -0.95 -51.54 32.62
N GLU A 521 -0.95 -50.68 33.64
CA GLU A 521 0.06 -49.62 33.83
C GLU A 521 1.26 -50.15 34.63
N GLU A 522 1.07 -51.17 35.49
CA GLU A 522 2.15 -51.84 36.22
C GLU A 522 3.06 -52.67 35.28
N SER A 523 2.51 -53.25 34.21
CA SER A 523 3.30 -53.98 33.20
C SER A 523 4.05 -53.06 32.22
N ASP A 524 3.53 -51.86 31.97
CA ASP A 524 4.18 -50.89 31.08
C ASP A 524 5.28 -50.09 31.80
N GLU A 525 5.22 -49.96 33.14
CA GLU A 525 6.27 -49.30 33.93
C GLU A 525 7.46 -50.24 34.21
N GLU A 526 7.24 -51.55 34.42
CA GLU A 526 8.33 -52.56 34.43
C GLU A 526 9.04 -52.65 33.06
N ARG A 527 8.27 -52.55 31.96
CA ARG A 527 8.81 -52.59 30.60
C ARG A 527 9.60 -51.33 30.20
N LEU A 528 9.32 -50.19 30.84
CA LEU A 528 10.05 -48.94 30.62
C LEU A 528 11.32 -48.81 31.49
N GLU A 529 11.45 -49.64 32.53
CA GLU A 529 12.68 -49.75 33.32
C GLU A 529 13.71 -50.69 32.66
N GLU A 530 13.28 -51.67 31.84
CA GLU A 530 14.16 -52.55 31.06
C GLU A 530 14.73 -51.91 29.76
N GLU A 531 14.23 -50.76 29.32
CA GLU A 531 14.65 -50.09 28.05
C GLU A 531 15.76 -49.03 28.22
N LYS A 532 16.41 -48.95 29.41
CA LYS A 532 17.52 -48.01 29.66
C LYS A 532 18.92 -48.57 29.42
N ASP A 533 19.05 -49.88 29.20
CA ASP A 533 20.30 -50.52 28.79
C ASP A 533 20.22 -50.94 27.31
N GLY A 534 21.19 -50.51 26.49
CA GLY A 534 21.46 -51.12 25.18
C GLY A 534 21.06 -50.34 23.91
N VAL A 535 22.04 -49.56 23.43
CA VAL A 535 22.31 -49.04 22.07
C VAL A 535 21.63 -49.76 20.87
N SER A 536 21.03 -48.96 19.95
CA SER A 536 20.62 -49.40 18.59
C SER A 536 21.80 -49.43 17.60
N PRO A 537 21.80 -50.33 16.60
CA PRO A 537 21.79 -49.82 15.21
C PRO A 537 21.03 -50.67 14.18
N SER A 538 20.27 -49.97 13.32
CA SER A 538 20.20 -50.12 11.85
C SER A 538 19.91 -51.48 11.16
N SER A 539 18.77 -51.50 10.46
CA SER A 539 18.51 -52.03 9.10
C SER A 539 18.51 -53.55 8.84
N SER A 540 17.48 -53.93 8.04
CA SER A 540 17.31 -55.10 7.16
C SER A 540 17.02 -56.47 7.77
N GLU A 541 15.77 -56.89 7.55
CA GLU A 541 15.28 -58.18 7.04
C GLU A 541 15.79 -59.51 7.61
N GLU A 542 14.79 -60.30 8.04
CA GLU A 542 14.65 -61.76 8.02
C GLU A 542 15.27 -62.62 9.16
N GLU A 543 14.33 -63.27 9.87
CA GLU A 543 14.27 -64.69 10.31
C GLU A 543 15.26 -65.24 11.37
N GLU A 544 14.64 -65.72 12.46
CA GLU A 544 14.89 -66.93 13.27
C GLU A 544 16.28 -67.26 13.89
N ASP A 545 16.25 -67.30 15.24
CA ASP A 545 16.74 -68.36 16.15
C ASP A 545 18.18 -68.46 16.74
N GLU A 546 18.15 -68.65 18.08
CA GLU A 546 19.00 -69.42 19.02
C GLU A 546 20.37 -68.90 19.56
N ASP A 547 20.36 -68.63 20.89
CA ASP A 547 21.28 -68.99 21.99
C ASP A 547 22.74 -68.48 22.14
N ALA A 548 23.03 -67.95 23.36
CA ALA A 548 24.12 -68.32 24.31
C ALA A 548 25.00 -67.19 24.92
N GLU A 549 25.35 -67.40 26.21
CA GLU A 549 25.83 -66.52 27.32
C GLU A 549 27.27 -65.89 27.29
N LYS A 550 27.48 -64.92 28.24
CA LYS A 550 28.71 -64.31 28.90
C LYS A 550 29.05 -62.85 28.50
N SER A 551 29.47 -61.89 29.36
CA SER A 551 29.95 -61.83 30.77
C SER A 551 30.02 -60.35 31.28
N GLU A 552 29.84 -60.10 32.59
CA GLU A 552 29.41 -58.83 33.25
C GLU A 552 30.49 -57.90 33.90
N GLU A 553 31.77 -57.91 33.52
CA GLU A 553 32.82 -57.23 34.34
C GLU A 553 33.31 -55.84 33.86
N GLU A 554 32.78 -55.27 32.77
CA GLU A 554 33.22 -53.94 32.27
C GLU A 554 32.22 -52.78 32.50
N GLU A 555 31.04 -53.02 33.08
CA GLU A 555 29.95 -52.01 33.12
C GLU A 555 29.94 -51.08 34.35
N GLN A 556 30.74 -51.36 35.39
CA GLN A 556 30.64 -50.61 36.66
C GLN A 556 31.36 -49.26 36.67
N GLU A 557 32.41 -49.06 35.86
CA GLU A 557 33.14 -47.77 35.82
C GLU A 557 32.40 -46.69 35.01
N ASP A 558 31.62 -47.08 33.99
CA ASP A 558 30.89 -46.14 33.12
C ASP A 558 29.56 -45.64 33.72
N GLU A 559 28.96 -46.38 34.64
CA GLU A 559 27.73 -46.03 35.37
C GLU A 559 27.96 -44.86 36.36
N GLU A 560 29.10 -44.85 37.04
CA GLU A 560 29.43 -43.80 38.02
C GLU A 560 29.75 -42.45 37.36
N GLU A 561 30.46 -42.43 36.22
CA GLU A 561 30.72 -41.20 35.48
C GLU A 561 29.43 -40.59 34.90
N LYS A 562 28.50 -41.43 34.41
CA LYS A 562 27.21 -40.97 33.86
C LYS A 562 26.32 -40.34 34.94
N LYS A 563 26.28 -40.88 36.16
CA LYS A 563 25.54 -40.30 37.31
C LYS A 563 26.09 -38.94 37.72
N ARG A 564 27.43 -38.78 37.79
CA ARG A 564 28.07 -37.49 38.10
C ARG A 564 27.79 -36.42 37.04
N VAL A 565 27.79 -36.80 35.76
CA VAL A 565 27.47 -35.88 34.65
C VAL A 565 25.98 -35.49 34.62
N ALA A 566 25.08 -36.40 35.01
CA ALA A 566 23.64 -36.14 35.11
C ALA A 566 23.31 -35.18 36.28
N GLU A 567 23.94 -35.37 37.44
CA GLU A 567 23.80 -34.46 38.58
C GLU A 567 24.33 -33.06 38.26
N GLU A 568 25.52 -32.95 37.66
CA GLU A 568 26.06 -31.65 37.19
C GLU A 568 25.13 -30.94 36.20
N ARG A 569 24.49 -31.69 35.28
CA ARG A 569 23.53 -31.13 34.32
C ARG A 569 22.27 -30.62 35.02
N SER A 570 21.78 -31.33 36.03
CA SER A 570 20.60 -30.92 36.82
C SER A 570 20.85 -29.63 37.63
N GLU A 571 22.06 -29.48 38.19
CA GLU A 571 22.48 -28.28 38.91
C GLU A 571 22.68 -27.09 37.98
N LYS A 572 23.29 -27.31 36.80
CA LYS A 572 23.41 -26.29 35.75
C LYS A 572 22.04 -25.79 35.28
N ILE A 573 21.03 -26.67 35.18
CA ILE A 573 19.65 -26.30 34.83
C ILE A 573 19.00 -25.48 35.95
N ARG A 574 19.15 -25.89 37.22
CA ARG A 574 18.64 -25.12 38.39
C ARG A 574 19.28 -23.74 38.47
N HIS A 575 20.59 -23.63 38.34
CA HIS A 575 21.31 -22.36 38.35
C HIS A 575 20.90 -21.46 37.17
N ARG A 576 20.64 -22.03 35.99
CA ARG A 576 20.12 -21.29 34.81
C ARG A 576 18.71 -20.76 35.05
N LEU A 577 17.86 -21.53 35.73
CA LEU A 577 16.49 -21.14 36.07
C LEU A 577 16.44 -20.05 37.14
N GLN A 578 17.38 -20.10 38.09
CA GLN A 578 17.56 -19.10 39.15
C GLN A 578 18.10 -17.77 38.59
N LYS A 579 19.11 -17.83 37.70
CA LYS A 579 19.63 -16.66 36.97
C LYS A 579 18.56 -16.00 36.08
N ARG A 580 17.67 -16.79 35.48
CA ARG A 580 16.53 -16.28 34.69
C ARG A 580 15.47 -15.60 35.58
N LYS A 581 15.26 -16.08 36.81
CA LYS A 581 14.38 -15.42 37.80
C LYS A 581 15.00 -14.11 38.31
N GLU A 582 16.30 -14.08 38.56
CA GLU A 582 17.01 -12.85 38.95
C GLU A 582 17.03 -11.81 37.83
N GLN A 583 17.26 -12.21 36.58
CA GLN A 583 17.17 -11.30 35.43
C GLN A 583 15.77 -10.70 35.28
N LYS A 584 14.71 -11.50 35.44
CA LYS A 584 13.33 -10.99 35.42
C LYS A 584 13.05 -10.01 36.56
N LYS A 585 13.53 -10.30 37.78
CA LYS A 585 13.42 -9.37 38.92
C LYS A 585 14.18 -8.08 38.67
N HIS A 586 15.40 -8.16 38.14
CA HIS A 586 16.23 -7.01 37.83
C HIS A 586 15.66 -6.18 36.66
N ASP A 587 15.00 -6.82 35.68
CA ASP A 587 14.27 -6.13 34.62
C ASP A 587 12.97 -5.47 35.12
N GLU A 588 12.26 -6.10 36.05
CA GLU A 588 11.12 -5.49 36.75
C GLU A 588 11.56 -4.30 37.60
N GLU A 589 12.67 -4.43 38.31
CA GLU A 589 13.25 -3.37 39.14
C GLU A 589 13.80 -2.22 38.27
N ARG A 590 14.42 -2.53 37.13
CA ARG A 590 14.79 -1.55 36.10
C ARG A 590 13.57 -0.86 35.49
N LYS A 591 12.48 -1.59 35.21
CA LYS A 591 11.22 -0.99 34.75
C LYS A 591 10.60 -0.10 35.83
N ARG A 592 10.72 -0.47 37.10
CA ARG A 592 10.25 0.31 38.25
C ARG A 592 11.07 1.58 38.44
N ILE A 593 12.40 1.50 38.32
CA ILE A 593 13.33 2.63 38.35
C ILE A 593 13.13 3.54 37.13
N TYR A 594 12.89 2.97 35.94
CA TYR A 594 12.57 3.70 34.72
C TYR A 594 11.24 4.46 34.85
N LEU A 595 10.21 3.83 35.42
CA LEU A 595 8.93 4.46 35.76
C LEU A 595 9.08 5.54 36.86
N SER A 596 9.98 5.37 37.84
CA SER A 596 10.26 6.41 38.83
C SER A 596 11.07 7.57 38.24
N THR A 597 11.93 7.33 37.24
CA THR A 597 12.64 8.41 36.51
C THR A 597 11.73 9.19 35.56
N LEU A 598 10.67 8.57 35.02
CA LEU A 598 9.61 9.29 34.30
C LEU A 598 8.69 10.08 35.25
N LYS A 599 8.64 9.69 36.53
CA LYS A 599 7.85 10.35 37.58
C LYS A 599 8.58 11.53 38.26
N ALA A 600 9.81 11.84 37.85
CA ALA A 600 10.62 12.93 38.41
C ALA A 600 10.61 14.22 37.54
N VAL A 601 9.51 14.50 36.83
CA VAL A 601 9.31 15.77 36.10
C VAL A 601 7.96 16.42 36.44
N ASP A 602 7.40 16.17 37.64
CA ASP A 602 6.39 17.07 38.18
C ASP A 602 6.33 17.08 39.71
N GLY A 603 6.48 18.28 40.28
CA GLY A 603 5.90 18.66 41.57
C GLY A 603 6.68 18.40 42.87
N LYS A 604 7.36 19.47 43.33
CA LYS A 604 7.50 19.91 44.74
C LYS A 604 8.48 19.15 45.66
N GLU A 605 9.67 19.73 45.80
CA GLU A 605 10.24 19.96 47.14
C GLU A 605 10.36 21.47 47.33
N GLY A 606 9.64 21.97 48.33
CA GLY A 606 9.96 23.23 48.98
C GLY A 606 10.40 22.90 50.40
N ASP A 607 11.61 23.31 50.77
CA ASP A 607 11.73 24.28 51.86
C ASP A 607 13.11 24.97 51.86
N ALA A 608 13.13 26.15 52.50
CA ALA A 608 14.24 27.03 52.79
C ALA A 608 14.80 27.86 51.62
N LEU A 609 14.17 29.01 51.36
CA LEU A 609 14.81 30.34 51.47
C LEU A 609 13.81 31.47 51.12
N SER A 610 13.49 32.25 52.15
CA SER A 610 13.17 33.68 52.14
C SER A 610 12.09 34.20 51.16
N GLY A 611 10.97 34.62 51.74
CA GLY A 611 9.94 35.37 51.05
C GLY A 611 10.42 36.74 50.57
N LYS A 612 10.32 36.96 49.26
CA LYS A 612 9.95 38.23 48.61
C LYS A 612 9.64 37.93 47.13
N ASP A 613 8.67 38.67 46.60
CA ASP A 613 8.30 38.81 45.18
C ASP A 613 7.35 37.76 44.57
N LYS A 614 6.05 37.90 44.90
CA LYS A 614 4.94 37.19 44.23
C LYS A 614 4.38 37.87 42.97
N ASN A 615 4.90 39.01 42.52
CA ASN A 615 4.40 39.70 41.33
C ASN A 615 5.52 40.01 40.34
N ILE A 616 5.83 39.06 39.46
CA ILE A 616 6.75 39.27 38.33
C ILE A 616 5.96 39.10 37.04
N SER A 617 6.08 40.05 36.12
CA SER A 617 5.34 40.04 34.86
C SER A 617 5.77 38.87 33.96
N PHE A 618 4.83 38.39 33.13
CA PHE A 618 5.01 37.27 32.20
C PHE A 618 6.29 37.41 31.35
N GLY A 619 6.64 38.63 30.92
CA GLY A 619 7.86 38.90 30.14
C GLY A 619 9.16 38.65 30.91
N ALA A 620 9.20 38.97 32.21
CA ALA A 620 10.37 38.74 33.06
C ALA A 620 10.54 37.26 33.43
N GLN A 621 9.43 36.52 33.56
CA GLN A 621 9.45 35.06 33.73
C GLN A 621 10.03 34.34 32.51
N VAL A 622 9.63 34.74 31.30
CA VAL A 622 10.15 34.18 30.04
C VAL A 622 11.64 34.51 29.84
N ALA A 623 12.08 35.70 30.24
CA ALA A 623 13.49 36.09 30.18
C ALA A 623 14.36 35.26 31.15
N LEU A 624 13.88 34.99 32.36
CA LEU A 624 14.53 34.10 33.33
C LEU A 624 14.59 32.65 32.84
N GLN A 625 13.53 32.17 32.19
CA GLN A 625 13.51 30.85 31.56
C GLN A 625 14.49 30.76 30.37
N ARG A 626 14.60 31.80 29.55
CA ARG A 626 15.60 31.87 28.46
C ARG A 626 17.02 31.87 28.99
N LYS A 627 17.31 32.59 30.08
CA LYS A 627 18.61 32.54 30.77
C LYS A 627 18.93 31.16 31.33
N LYS A 628 17.95 30.49 31.98
CA LYS A 628 18.11 29.11 32.46
C LYS A 628 18.36 28.12 31.32
N ASN A 629 17.66 28.26 30.20
CA ASN A 629 17.84 27.42 29.02
C ASN A 629 19.19 27.67 28.32
N GLN A 630 19.71 28.90 28.36
CA GLN A 630 21.06 29.21 27.90
C GLN A 630 22.13 28.59 28.82
N MET A 631 21.99 28.71 30.14
CA MET A 631 22.89 28.06 31.09
C MET A 631 22.87 26.53 30.97
N ALA A 632 21.72 25.93 30.70
CA ALA A 632 21.60 24.49 30.45
C ALA A 632 22.30 24.07 29.14
N LYS A 633 22.19 24.88 28.08
CA LYS A 633 22.92 24.66 26.81
C LYS A 633 24.43 24.83 26.97
N ASP A 634 24.86 25.78 27.80
CA ASP A 634 26.28 26.00 28.08
C ASP A 634 26.89 24.84 28.89
N HIS A 635 26.13 24.26 29.83
CA HIS A 635 26.53 23.05 30.56
C HIS A 635 26.58 21.79 29.68
N GLN A 636 25.76 21.71 28.63
CA GLN A 636 25.73 20.58 27.70
C GLN A 636 26.86 20.63 26.65
N SER A 637 27.62 21.73 26.59
CA SER A 637 28.73 21.90 25.65
C SER A 637 30.01 21.12 26.00
N ASP A 638 30.15 20.68 27.26
CA ASP A 638 31.36 20.03 27.76
C ASP A 638 31.30 18.48 27.73
N VAL A 639 30.15 17.88 27.38
CA VAL A 639 29.98 16.42 27.24
C VAL A 639 29.14 16.09 26.00
N ARG A 640 29.77 15.49 24.97
CA ARG A 640 29.05 14.96 23.81
C ARG A 640 28.89 13.44 23.96
N ILE A 641 27.64 12.99 23.93
CA ILE A 641 27.27 11.57 23.98
C ILE A 641 26.73 11.19 22.61
N HIS A 642 27.45 10.34 21.88
CA HIS A 642 26.95 9.72 20.65
C HIS A 642 26.49 8.30 20.97
N LYS A 643 25.24 7.97 20.61
CA LYS A 643 24.69 6.62 20.73
C LYS A 643 24.50 6.03 19.34
N ALA A 644 25.14 4.89 19.08
CA ALA A 644 24.92 4.13 17.85
C ALA A 644 23.66 3.25 17.97
N PRO A 645 23.01 2.89 16.84
CA PRO A 645 21.82 2.02 16.85
C PRO A 645 22.07 0.63 17.46
N SER A 646 23.33 0.20 17.57
CA SER A 646 23.75 -1.08 18.16
C SER A 646 23.96 -1.04 19.68
N GLY A 647 23.61 0.06 20.36
CA GLY A 647 23.64 0.14 21.82
C GLY A 647 24.99 0.51 22.44
N SER A 648 26.02 0.82 21.65
CA SER A 648 27.25 1.44 22.15
C SER A 648 27.05 2.96 22.34
N ALA A 649 27.61 3.50 23.42
CA ALA A 649 27.62 4.92 23.72
C ALA A 649 29.06 5.41 23.88
N GLU A 650 29.47 6.37 23.06
CA GLU A 650 30.77 7.03 23.16
C GLU A 650 30.60 8.39 23.84
N ILE A 651 31.41 8.65 24.87
CA ILE A 651 31.42 9.89 25.64
C ILE A 651 32.75 10.60 25.40
N THR A 652 32.72 11.81 24.85
CA THR A 652 33.92 12.62 24.60
C THR A 652 33.91 13.87 25.48
N PHE A 653 35.00 14.07 26.22
CA PHE A 653 35.23 15.21 27.12
C PHE A 653 36.25 16.17 26.50
N ILE A 654 35.95 17.48 26.53
CA ILE A 654 36.91 18.52 26.12
C ILE A 654 37.43 19.22 27.39
N PRO A 655 38.66 18.93 27.85
CA PRO A 655 39.18 19.58 29.06
C PRO A 655 39.46 21.06 28.83
N LYS A 656 38.88 21.94 29.66
CA LYS A 656 39.19 23.37 29.69
C LYS A 656 40.38 23.65 30.62
N LYS A 657 41.31 24.50 30.17
CA LYS A 657 42.45 24.99 30.96
C LYS A 657 41.97 26.06 31.95
N ASN A 658 42.23 25.86 33.24
CA ASN A 658 41.87 26.80 34.31
C ASN A 658 42.44 28.20 34.06
N LYS A 659 41.57 29.22 33.96
CA LYS A 659 41.96 30.63 34.03
C LYS A 659 42.08 31.05 35.49
N LYS A 660 43.22 31.62 35.86
CA LYS A 660 43.46 32.25 37.17
C LYS A 660 42.48 33.41 37.38
N LYS A 661 41.87 33.47 38.57
CA LYS A 661 41.09 34.61 39.06
C LYS A 661 42.01 35.82 39.23
N GLY A 662 41.61 36.97 38.70
CA GLY A 662 42.25 38.26 38.96
C GLY A 662 41.20 39.37 38.99
N GLY A 663 41.08 40.00 40.17
CA GLY A 663 40.81 41.41 40.45
C GLY A 663 39.62 42.14 39.81
N GLU A 664 38.73 42.65 40.66
CA GLU A 664 37.73 43.69 40.38
C GLU A 664 38.37 45.03 39.96
N ASN A 665 37.76 45.68 38.96
CA ASN A 665 37.21 47.06 38.98
C ASN A 665 37.29 47.75 37.60
N GLY A 666 36.24 48.50 37.27
CA GLY A 666 36.33 49.65 36.36
C GLY A 666 35.47 49.60 35.10
N ASP A 667 34.30 50.24 35.20
CA ASP A 667 33.42 50.73 34.15
C ASP A 667 34.15 51.57 33.07
N PHE A 668 33.82 51.42 31.78
CA PHE A 668 33.83 52.46 30.73
C PHE A 668 33.34 51.89 29.37
N GLY A 669 32.63 52.75 28.64
CA GLY A 669 31.76 52.42 27.50
C GLY A 669 32.38 52.29 26.11
N GLU A 670 31.46 52.31 25.15
CA GLU A 670 31.58 52.07 23.70
C GLU A 670 32.85 52.62 23.02
N GLN A 671 33.46 51.83 22.12
CA GLN A 671 33.66 52.23 20.72
C GLN A 671 34.30 51.13 19.84
N ARG A 672 34.01 51.27 18.55
CA ARG A 672 34.42 50.50 17.37
C ARG A 672 35.95 50.43 17.18
N GLY A 673 36.41 49.39 16.48
CA GLY A 673 37.58 49.52 15.59
C GLY A 673 38.56 48.35 15.59
N LYS A 674 38.71 47.73 14.40
CA LYS A 674 39.76 46.77 14.05
C LYS A 674 41.17 47.29 14.42
N LYS A 675 42.09 46.40 14.81
CA LYS A 675 43.49 46.40 14.34
C LYS A 675 44.16 45.03 14.53
N LYS A 676 44.85 44.60 13.47
CA LYS A 676 45.79 43.47 13.42
C LYS A 676 46.98 43.74 14.36
N GLN A 677 47.49 42.70 15.03
CA GLN A 677 48.86 42.59 15.54
C GLN A 677 49.38 41.20 15.12
N VAL A 678 50.18 41.11 14.06
CA VAL A 678 51.66 41.04 14.09
C VAL A 678 52.15 39.90 14.98
N TYR A 679 52.40 38.75 14.35
CA TYR A 679 53.11 37.61 14.93
C TYR A 679 54.60 37.81 14.69
N GLU A 680 55.33 38.20 15.74
CA GLU A 680 56.79 38.13 15.77
C GLU A 680 57.20 36.88 16.57
N GLY A 681 58.04 36.04 15.96
CA GLY A 681 58.94 35.16 16.69
C GLY A 681 58.38 33.85 17.28
N ARG A 682 57.93 32.91 16.44
CA ARG A 682 58.14 31.47 16.74
C ARG A 682 58.66 30.70 15.53
N ARG A 683 59.96 30.41 15.62
CA ARG A 683 60.76 29.53 14.77
C ARG A 683 60.08 28.16 14.66
N ARG A 684 59.79 27.73 13.43
CA ARG A 684 59.48 26.34 13.08
C ARG A 684 60.78 25.68 12.62
N ALA A 685 61.17 24.61 13.30
CA ALA A 685 62.26 23.73 12.90
C ALA A 685 61.69 22.43 12.34
N SER A 686 62.48 21.80 11.48
CA SER A 686 62.26 20.56 10.71
C SER A 686 61.46 20.70 9.41
N ARG A 687 62.24 20.97 8.36
CA ARG A 687 62.01 20.55 6.97
C ARG A 687 61.91 19.03 6.94
N ASN A 688 60.95 18.49 6.18
CA ASN A 688 61.28 17.38 5.30
C ASN A 688 60.44 17.47 4.02
N THR A 689 61.17 17.60 2.92
CA THR A 689 60.74 17.68 1.53
C THR A 689 60.74 16.28 0.93
N PHE A 690 59.72 15.92 0.15
CA PHE A 690 59.80 15.22 -1.16
C PHE A 690 58.36 15.16 -1.74
N ARG A 691 58.09 15.93 -2.81
CA ARG A 691 57.77 15.51 -4.20
C ARG A 691 56.55 14.57 -4.27
N GLY A 692 55.46 14.89 -4.99
CA GLY A 692 55.42 15.45 -6.33
C GLY A 692 55.13 14.33 -7.35
N MET A 693 53.87 13.89 -7.39
CA MET A 693 53.14 13.33 -8.53
C MET A 693 51.67 13.70 -8.34
#